data_AF-A0A3L6JQ78-F1
#
_entry.id   AF-A0A3L6JQ78-F1
#
_cell.length_a   1.000
_cell.length_b   1.000
_cell.length_c   1.000
_cell.angle_alpha   90.00
_cell.angle_beta   90.00
_cell.angle_gamma   90.00
#
_symmetry.space_group_name_H-M   'P 1'
#
loop_
_entity.id
_entity.type
_entity.pdbx_description
1 polymer ?
#
loop_
_entity_poly.entity_id
_entity_poly.type
_entity_poly.pdbx_seq_one_letter_code
_entity_poly.pdbx_strand_id
1 'polypeptide(L)'
;MGNELRGSKRKRPKPVEIVGASSIEPEEEEELTVHTSKLFELNIMAQDAVREFALHDIDDKEGLEKKRVAMHDAFTKLYDEAAGFLEASMTQEFDIAYLRSRIESSEGEAKEKLSTALKELEDDTQKSTSEMWMARVLAWLHQAAAASGPFVEREHEDKKKEASRHLAAVYTLLEKPFSAIPSKTDGAQKLRRVALGHMALGLMTGSSKAQEADSADIQSRSKAAEAEFYDEFLNELIGTESTFRQAFNPFDELIWRDMLSSFIFEQATDLYNEALPLFEKGKTVDKQRVSMIKAWKQNTAGLSEVYMAMTYNDIADAQMRSGNLEDAAKLYEQSSEAFGRAEKCFREVLSLQSNAEQSGSDKEGKKAQSLFCKAEAAVPTLSELLEVDNKEEAMAVLAEIFKDLKKAEKLAKARELVAAIKENLKIFSFIEDMLTKKTGDVGSIKGQIDFAKDLRKTALIEIVGKSLDEAGTKLSSDPSAALDSIREGLSSLGILLSLESDDEEVGTLRNRTLAMLSHLKYVIQFQVSSQRQHGVQFITSRILENLHASDSATYYKVIGETKAADELTDLGKLALATAYASEAQIFARQSEQWAFRAQLSRTNTLKEFDDEIAQFVEEDVSDSTVKLHDDTVRRIRQTVAAFEAATNELNSVKGEDIRSKNNVDAQVKQLQGVIVKFKGDLSRLLGAKSDFLAEVYSKKGDASKAKQYFSEASDRLREAVGNYTVAAQMFQNIGDADAAQSVDDKARTTDLIARGIWDNRQKMDRDETPTYLGDSELAALYLGTGGQ
;
A
#
# COMPACT_ATOMS: atom_id res chain seq x y z
N MET A 1 -47.40 -53.30 -10.00
CA MET A 1 -47.58 -54.53 -9.20
C MET A 1 -46.17 -55.06 -8.97
N GLY A 2 -45.54 -55.04 -7.80
CA GLY A 2 -46.02 -55.06 -6.43
C GLY A 2 -45.30 -56.23 -5.73
N ASN A 3 -44.37 -55.90 -4.83
CA ASN A 3 -43.83 -56.67 -3.68
C ASN A 3 -43.10 -58.01 -3.95
N GLU A 4 -42.08 -58.49 -3.22
CA GLU A 4 -41.43 -58.17 -1.92
C GLU A 4 -40.11 -58.99 -1.89
N LEU A 5 -38.94 -58.40 -1.60
CA LEU A 5 -38.23 -58.38 -0.31
C LEU A 5 -38.00 -59.72 0.44
N ARG A 6 -36.76 -60.25 0.37
CA ARG A 6 -35.95 -60.82 1.48
C ARG A 6 -34.47 -60.68 1.05
N GLY A 7 -33.52 -60.05 1.74
CA GLY A 7 -33.39 -59.75 3.16
C GLY A 7 -32.08 -60.36 3.69
N SER A 8 -30.91 -59.89 3.24
CA SER A 8 -29.60 -60.26 3.83
C SER A 8 -28.94 -59.02 4.43
N LYS A 9 -29.04 -58.90 5.76
CA LYS A 9 -28.39 -57.86 6.56
C LYS A 9 -26.89 -58.17 6.66
N ARG A 10 -26.07 -57.52 5.83
CA ARG A 10 -24.64 -57.34 6.13
C ARG A 10 -24.50 -56.22 7.15
N LYS A 11 -24.16 -56.58 8.39
CA LYS A 11 -23.67 -55.63 9.40
C LYS A 11 -22.43 -54.94 8.82
N ARG A 12 -22.46 -53.61 8.72
CA ARG A 12 -21.25 -52.80 8.52
C ARG A 12 -20.30 -53.07 9.70
N PRO A 13 -18.97 -53.18 9.49
CA PRO A 13 -18.04 -53.16 10.60
C PRO A 13 -18.17 -51.81 11.30
N LYS A 14 -18.32 -51.84 12.64
CA LYS A 14 -18.22 -50.64 13.46
C LYS A 14 -16.82 -50.06 13.30
N PRO A 15 -16.65 -48.73 13.22
CA PRO A 15 -15.33 -48.13 13.37
C PRO A 15 -14.79 -48.51 14.74
N VAL A 16 -13.53 -48.92 14.78
CA VAL A 16 -12.80 -49.19 16.01
C VAL A 16 -12.64 -47.85 16.72
N GLU A 17 -13.35 -47.68 17.84
CA GLU A 17 -13.09 -46.60 18.79
C GLU A 17 -11.66 -46.78 19.32
N ILE A 18 -10.75 -45.89 18.90
CA ILE A 18 -9.49 -45.68 19.61
C ILE A 18 -9.86 -44.88 20.86
N VAL A 19 -10.18 -45.60 21.94
CA VAL A 19 -10.32 -45.03 23.27
C VAL A 19 -8.93 -44.84 23.85
N GLY A 20 -8.51 -43.59 23.92
CA GLY A 20 -7.25 -43.15 24.48
C GLY A 20 -7.15 -41.64 24.46
N ALA A 21 -8.20 -40.96 24.92
CA ALA A 21 -8.20 -39.51 25.11
C ALA A 21 -7.27 -39.16 26.28
N SER A 22 -6.03 -38.79 25.98
CA SER A 22 -5.28 -37.87 26.83
C SER A 22 -5.84 -36.47 26.59
N SER A 23 -6.43 -35.88 27.63
CA SER A 23 -6.85 -34.49 27.65
C SER A 23 -5.63 -33.57 27.51
N ILE A 24 -5.32 -33.18 26.28
CA ILE A 24 -4.52 -32.01 25.98
C ILE A 24 -5.56 -30.98 25.55
N GLU A 25 -5.60 -29.85 26.26
CA GLU A 25 -6.37 -28.68 25.82
C GLU A 25 -5.99 -28.38 24.36
N PRO A 26 -6.96 -28.14 23.46
CA PRO A 26 -6.61 -27.70 22.12
C PRO A 26 -5.80 -26.41 22.27
N GLU A 27 -4.53 -26.41 21.86
CA GLU A 27 -3.82 -25.16 21.55
C GLU A 27 -4.79 -24.39 20.64
N GLU A 28 -5.30 -23.25 21.12
CA GLU A 28 -6.09 -22.34 20.29
C GLU A 28 -5.30 -22.16 18.99
N GLU A 29 -5.88 -22.56 17.86
CA GLU A 29 -5.31 -22.26 16.55
C GLU A 29 -5.32 -20.73 16.44
N GLU A 30 -4.24 -20.07 16.89
CA GLU A 30 -3.99 -18.66 16.63
C GLU A 30 -4.21 -18.46 15.14
N GLU A 31 -5.16 -17.60 14.77
CA GLU A 31 -5.49 -17.31 13.39
C GLU A 31 -4.24 -16.76 12.68
N LEU A 32 -3.54 -17.64 11.96
CA LEU A 32 -2.29 -17.33 11.30
C LEU A 32 -2.55 -16.30 10.20
N THR A 33 -2.15 -15.07 10.45
CA THR A 33 -2.32 -13.97 9.49
C THR A 33 -1.27 -14.09 8.39
N VAL A 34 -1.71 -14.24 7.14
CA VAL A 34 -0.88 -14.05 5.94
C VAL A 34 -0.97 -12.57 5.55
N HIS A 35 0.09 -11.82 5.80
CA HIS A 35 0.10 -10.36 5.64
C HIS A 35 -0.15 -9.94 4.20
N THR A 36 0.37 -10.68 3.21
CA THR A 36 0.11 -10.41 1.78
C THR A 36 -1.38 -10.49 1.45
N SER A 37 -2.12 -11.46 2.01
CA SER A 37 -3.57 -11.55 1.80
C SER A 37 -4.29 -10.35 2.37
N LYS A 38 -3.95 -9.97 3.61
CA LYS A 38 -4.57 -8.83 4.27
C LYS A 38 -4.24 -7.50 3.58
N LEU A 39 -3.00 -7.32 3.14
CA LEU A 39 -2.60 -6.17 2.33
C LEU A 39 -3.33 -6.13 0.97
N PHE A 40 -3.53 -7.28 0.32
CA PHE A 40 -4.28 -7.37 -0.93
C PHE A 40 -5.74 -6.92 -0.73
N GLU A 41 -6.42 -7.43 0.29
CA GLU A 41 -7.80 -7.04 0.62
C GLU A 41 -7.91 -5.54 0.98
N LEU A 42 -6.98 -5.03 1.80
CA LEU A 42 -6.98 -3.62 2.19
C LEU A 42 -6.69 -2.68 1.02
N ASN A 43 -5.88 -3.10 0.04
CA ASN A 43 -5.68 -2.32 -1.18
C ASN A 43 -6.96 -2.23 -2.02
N ILE A 44 -7.68 -3.34 -2.18
CA ILE A 44 -8.99 -3.32 -2.87
C ILE A 44 -9.95 -2.36 -2.16
N MET A 45 -10.06 -2.45 -0.83
CA MET A 45 -10.92 -1.56 -0.06
C MET A 45 -10.53 -0.09 -0.21
N ALA A 46 -9.24 0.23 -0.24
CA ALA A 46 -8.76 1.59 -0.42
C ALA A 46 -9.09 2.13 -1.83
N GLN A 47 -8.84 1.33 -2.89
CA GLN A 47 -9.15 1.71 -4.26
C GLN A 47 -10.66 1.91 -4.50
N ASP A 48 -11.48 1.02 -3.96
CA ASP A 48 -12.94 1.13 -4.06
C ASP A 48 -13.46 2.38 -3.31
N ALA A 49 -12.93 2.66 -2.11
CA ALA A 49 -13.33 3.85 -1.36
C ALA A 49 -12.98 5.17 -2.08
N VAL A 50 -11.85 5.21 -2.80
CA VAL A 50 -11.49 6.35 -3.66
C VAL A 50 -12.48 6.51 -4.80
N ARG A 51 -12.83 5.43 -5.50
CA ARG A 51 -13.79 5.44 -6.60
C ARG A 51 -15.17 5.91 -6.13
N GLU A 52 -15.63 5.38 -5.00
CA GLU A 52 -16.90 5.78 -4.39
C GLU A 52 -16.92 7.25 -3.97
N PHE A 53 -15.80 7.79 -3.48
CA PHE A 53 -15.68 9.21 -3.15
C PHE A 53 -15.70 10.10 -4.40
N ALA A 54 -14.92 9.74 -5.42
CA ALA A 54 -14.76 10.55 -6.63
C ALA A 54 -16.05 10.65 -7.45
N LEU A 55 -16.86 9.59 -7.47
CA LEU A 55 -18.11 9.52 -8.23
C LEU A 55 -19.35 9.91 -7.41
N HIS A 56 -19.20 10.30 -6.14
CA HIS A 56 -20.33 10.71 -5.32
C HIS A 56 -20.89 12.05 -5.80
N ASP A 57 -22.21 12.23 -5.63
CA ASP A 57 -22.90 13.48 -5.94
C ASP A 57 -22.36 14.62 -5.06
N ILE A 58 -21.90 15.70 -5.70
CA ILE A 58 -21.28 16.83 -5.00
C ILE A 58 -22.29 17.73 -4.29
N ASP A 59 -23.58 17.64 -4.64
CA ASP A 59 -24.64 18.36 -3.96
C ASP A 59 -24.99 17.69 -2.62
N ASP A 60 -24.73 16.39 -2.47
CA ASP A 60 -24.83 15.64 -1.21
C ASP A 60 -23.55 15.80 -0.37
N LYS A 61 -23.41 16.96 0.26
CA LYS A 61 -22.26 17.30 1.11
C LYS A 61 -22.05 16.34 2.28
N GLU A 62 -23.12 15.81 2.87
CA GLU A 62 -23.03 14.90 4.02
C GLU A 62 -22.54 13.51 3.57
N GLY A 63 -23.09 12.99 2.47
CA GLY A 63 -22.62 11.74 1.88
C GLY A 63 -21.19 11.84 1.37
N LEU A 64 -20.82 12.94 0.70
CA LEU A 64 -19.46 13.19 0.21
C LEU A 64 -18.45 13.17 1.36
N GLU A 65 -18.75 13.83 2.47
CA GLU A 65 -17.89 13.82 3.66
C GLU A 65 -17.78 12.43 4.28
N LYS A 66 -18.89 11.68 4.35
CA LYS A 66 -18.86 10.29 4.83
C LYS A 66 -17.97 9.41 3.96
N LYS A 67 -18.03 9.56 2.63
CA LYS A 67 -17.17 8.82 1.69
C LYS A 67 -15.71 9.24 1.81
N ARG A 68 -15.44 10.52 2.03
CA ARG A 68 -14.08 11.03 2.30
C ARG A 68 -13.46 10.40 3.54
N VAL A 69 -14.21 10.35 4.65
CA VAL A 69 -13.75 9.70 5.89
C VAL A 69 -13.50 8.22 5.66
N ALA A 70 -14.42 7.51 5.00
CA ALA A 70 -14.27 6.08 4.69
C ALA A 70 -13.01 5.80 3.83
N MET A 71 -12.71 6.68 2.86
CA MET A 71 -11.49 6.61 2.06
C MET A 71 -10.24 6.75 2.94
N HIS A 72 -10.16 7.77 3.80
CA HIS A 72 -9.01 7.91 4.69
C HIS A 72 -8.88 6.74 5.68
N ASP A 73 -9.98 6.24 6.25
CA ASP A 73 -9.98 5.09 7.15
C ASP A 73 -9.47 3.82 6.46
N ALA A 74 -9.79 3.62 5.18
CA ALA A 74 -9.29 2.49 4.40
C ALA A 74 -7.76 2.57 4.21
N PHE A 75 -7.23 3.74 3.86
CA PHE A 75 -5.78 3.96 3.75
C PHE A 75 -5.06 3.85 5.09
N THR A 76 -5.65 4.35 6.18
CA THR A 76 -5.11 4.17 7.53
C THR A 76 -4.91 2.69 7.85
N LYS A 77 -5.94 1.86 7.64
CA LYS A 77 -5.84 0.41 7.87
C LYS A 77 -4.76 -0.23 6.99
N LEU A 78 -4.69 0.15 5.72
CA LEU A 78 -3.68 -0.36 4.79
C LEU A 78 -2.25 -0.05 5.26
N TYR A 79 -1.99 1.19 5.65
CA TYR A 79 -0.67 1.62 6.09
C TYR A 79 -0.30 1.10 7.49
N ASP A 80 -1.26 0.97 8.40
CA ASP A 80 -1.04 0.33 9.70
C ASP A 80 -0.67 -1.15 9.53
N GLU A 81 -1.31 -1.87 8.59
CA GLU A 81 -0.96 -3.25 8.28
C GLU A 81 0.43 -3.35 7.63
N ALA A 82 0.76 -2.46 6.71
CA ALA A 82 2.10 -2.42 6.09
C ALA A 82 3.19 -2.14 7.13
N ALA A 83 2.94 -1.22 8.07
CA ALA A 83 3.83 -0.93 9.18
C ALA A 83 3.98 -2.14 10.13
N GLY A 84 2.87 -2.80 10.46
CA GLY A 84 2.88 -3.99 11.30
C GLY A 84 3.63 -5.15 10.65
N PHE A 85 3.49 -5.34 9.33
CA PHE A 85 4.25 -6.35 8.60
C PHE A 85 5.74 -6.02 8.54
N LEU A 86 6.11 -4.75 8.31
CA LEU A 86 7.51 -4.30 8.37
C LEU A 86 8.12 -4.54 9.75
N GLU A 87 7.41 -4.19 10.82
CA GLU A 87 7.83 -4.44 12.20
C GLU A 87 8.00 -5.94 12.47
N ALA A 88 7.03 -6.76 12.06
CA ALA A 88 7.11 -8.22 12.20
C ALA A 88 8.25 -8.83 11.37
N SER A 89 8.63 -8.18 10.26
CA SER A 89 9.73 -8.59 9.36
C SER A 89 11.12 -8.23 9.91
N MET A 90 11.20 -7.27 10.83
CA MET A 90 12.47 -6.83 11.43
C MET A 90 12.88 -7.74 12.59
N THR A 91 13.94 -8.53 12.40
CA THR A 91 14.53 -9.40 13.47
C THR A 91 15.98 -9.04 13.79
N GLN A 92 16.51 -7.97 13.21
CA GLN A 92 17.95 -7.72 13.12
C GLN A 92 18.62 -7.29 14.44
N GLU A 93 17.88 -6.93 15.49
CA GLU A 93 18.45 -6.43 16.75
C GLU A 93 19.38 -7.45 17.44
N PHE A 94 18.95 -8.72 17.54
CA PHE A 94 19.78 -9.78 18.10
C PHE A 94 20.97 -10.09 17.19
N ASP A 95 20.80 -10.07 15.87
CA ASP A 95 21.86 -10.37 14.90
C ASP A 95 22.97 -9.29 14.97
N ILE A 96 22.58 -8.03 15.10
CA ILE A 96 23.49 -6.90 15.36
C ILE A 96 24.25 -7.10 16.68
N ALA A 97 23.54 -7.41 17.77
CA ALA A 97 24.17 -7.64 19.08
C ALA A 97 25.14 -8.84 19.04
N TYR A 98 24.76 -9.92 18.36
CA TYR A 98 25.56 -11.11 18.16
C TYR A 98 26.84 -10.81 17.36
N LEU A 99 26.71 -10.12 16.23
CA LEU A 99 27.87 -9.73 15.40
C LEU A 99 28.81 -8.80 16.16
N ARG A 100 28.30 -7.82 16.91
CA ARG A 100 29.12 -6.93 17.76
C ARG A 100 29.94 -7.71 18.78
N SER A 101 29.30 -8.62 19.51
CA SER A 101 29.99 -9.51 20.46
C SER A 101 31.05 -10.39 19.76
N ARG A 102 30.75 -10.90 18.57
CA ARG A 102 31.70 -11.73 17.82
C ARG A 102 32.90 -10.94 17.31
N ILE A 103 32.69 -9.71 16.85
CA ILE A 103 33.75 -8.78 16.41
C ILE A 103 34.71 -8.45 17.56
N GLU A 104 34.20 -8.29 18.79
CA GLU A 104 35.04 -8.06 19.98
C GLU A 104 35.98 -9.24 20.25
N SER A 105 35.53 -10.47 19.96
CA SER A 105 36.29 -11.72 20.14
C SER A 105 37.10 -12.18 18.92
N SER A 106 37.06 -11.45 17.80
CA SER A 106 37.70 -11.86 16.53
C SER A 106 38.87 -10.94 16.14
N GLU A 107 39.84 -11.49 15.40
CA GLU A 107 41.02 -10.76 14.91
C GLU A 107 41.25 -11.00 13.41
N GLY A 108 42.03 -10.13 12.77
CA GLY A 108 42.45 -10.26 11.36
C GLY A 108 41.30 -10.19 10.35
N GLU A 109 41.42 -10.98 9.26
CA GLU A 109 40.45 -11.01 8.14
C GLU A 109 39.02 -11.39 8.59
N ALA A 110 38.89 -12.23 9.62
CA ALA A 110 37.59 -12.59 10.18
C ALA A 110 36.89 -11.38 10.82
N LYS A 111 37.64 -10.52 11.50
CA LYS A 111 37.11 -9.27 12.08
C LYS A 111 36.65 -8.30 11.00
N GLU A 112 37.41 -8.17 9.91
CA GLU A 112 37.04 -7.32 8.78
C GLU A 112 35.74 -7.80 8.11
N LYS A 113 35.62 -9.10 7.83
CA LYS A 113 34.40 -9.70 7.25
C LYS A 113 33.18 -9.49 8.15
N LEU A 114 33.32 -9.74 9.46
CA LEU A 114 32.23 -9.54 10.42
C LEU A 114 31.85 -8.05 10.55
N SER A 115 32.82 -7.14 10.46
CA SER A 115 32.57 -5.70 10.53
C SER A 115 31.85 -5.19 9.28
N THR A 116 32.19 -5.70 8.09
CA THR A 116 31.45 -5.40 6.86
C THR A 116 30.03 -5.93 6.93
N ALA A 117 29.84 -7.19 7.35
CA ALA A 117 28.52 -7.79 7.52
C ALA A 117 27.66 -7.04 8.55
N LEU A 118 28.27 -6.58 9.66
CA LEU A 118 27.58 -5.75 10.64
C LEU A 118 27.13 -4.42 10.02
N LYS A 119 27.99 -3.77 9.23
CA LYS A 119 27.65 -2.50 8.59
C LYS A 119 26.52 -2.66 7.57
N GLU A 120 26.57 -3.69 6.72
CA GLU A 120 25.49 -4.00 5.77
C GLU A 120 24.16 -4.27 6.49
N LEU A 121 24.21 -5.05 7.57
CA LEU A 121 23.04 -5.34 8.40
C LEU A 121 22.49 -4.08 9.08
N GLU A 122 23.35 -3.20 9.60
CA GLU A 122 22.95 -1.92 10.19
C GLU A 122 22.30 -1.01 9.14
N ASP A 123 22.86 -0.91 7.93
CA ASP A 123 22.31 -0.12 6.82
C ASP A 123 20.93 -0.66 6.37
N ASP A 124 20.77 -1.99 6.27
CA ASP A 124 19.49 -2.64 5.91
C ASP A 124 18.43 -2.49 7.01
N THR A 125 18.83 -2.65 8.27
CA THR A 125 17.95 -2.43 9.44
C THR A 125 17.46 -0.99 9.47
N GLN A 126 18.37 -0.06 9.21
CA GLN A 126 18.11 1.35 9.18
C GLN A 126 17.10 1.70 8.06
N LYS A 127 17.31 1.17 6.85
CA LYS A 127 16.35 1.32 5.73
C LYS A 127 14.98 0.76 6.09
N SER A 128 14.90 -0.48 6.57
CA SER A 128 13.63 -1.13 6.96
C SER A 128 12.89 -0.35 8.05
N THR A 129 13.64 0.17 9.04
CA THR A 129 13.10 1.03 10.10
C THR A 129 12.49 2.30 9.54
N SER A 130 13.18 2.97 8.59
CA SER A 130 12.66 4.18 7.93
C SER A 130 11.38 3.92 7.15
N GLU A 131 11.29 2.77 6.46
CA GLU A 131 10.09 2.37 5.71
C GLU A 131 8.91 2.10 6.65
N MET A 132 9.15 1.39 7.76
CA MET A 132 8.14 1.12 8.79
C MET A 132 7.58 2.43 9.36
N TRP A 133 8.46 3.35 9.73
CA TRP A 133 8.03 4.65 10.26
C TRP A 133 7.30 5.49 9.23
N MET A 134 7.70 5.44 7.95
CA MET A 134 6.99 6.13 6.88
C MET A 134 5.56 5.60 6.73
N ALA A 135 5.36 4.28 6.77
CA ALA A 135 4.02 3.70 6.75
C ALA A 135 3.17 4.17 7.95
N ARG A 136 3.72 4.18 9.18
CA ARG A 136 3.00 4.72 10.36
C ARG A 136 2.65 6.20 10.22
N VAL A 137 3.57 7.00 9.69
CA VAL A 137 3.34 8.42 9.45
C VAL A 137 2.21 8.62 8.45
N LEU A 138 2.19 7.86 7.35
CA LEU A 138 1.11 7.88 6.37
C LEU A 138 -0.23 7.50 7.02
N ALA A 139 -0.29 6.44 7.83
CA ALA A 139 -1.51 6.05 8.53
C ALA A 139 -2.07 7.18 9.41
N TRP A 140 -1.21 7.87 10.17
CA TRP A 140 -1.61 8.99 11.01
C TRP A 140 -1.96 10.25 10.23
N LEU A 141 -1.32 10.49 9.09
CA LEU A 141 -1.70 11.58 8.19
C LEU A 141 -3.11 11.36 7.63
N HIS A 142 -3.45 10.12 7.27
CA HIS A 142 -4.82 9.77 6.88
C HIS A 142 -5.80 9.91 8.06
N GLN A 143 -5.44 9.49 9.28
CA GLN A 143 -6.28 9.71 10.48
C GLN A 143 -6.49 11.20 10.77
N ALA A 144 -5.42 12.00 10.66
CA ALA A 144 -5.49 13.44 10.82
C ALA A 144 -6.41 14.06 9.78
N ALA A 145 -6.21 13.74 8.49
CA ALA A 145 -7.07 14.21 7.40
C ALA A 145 -8.51 13.73 7.56
N ALA A 146 -8.77 12.50 8.02
CA ALA A 146 -10.12 12.04 8.33
C ALA A 146 -10.78 12.92 9.41
N ALA A 147 -10.02 13.28 10.44
CA ALA A 147 -10.46 14.13 11.54
C ALA A 147 -10.54 15.63 11.19
N SER A 148 -9.84 16.09 10.15
CA SER A 148 -9.85 17.48 9.64
C SER A 148 -10.15 17.51 8.14
N GLY A 149 -11.42 17.73 7.80
CA GLY A 149 -11.86 17.87 6.42
C GLY A 149 -12.39 19.28 6.12
N PRO A 150 -12.27 19.77 4.88
CA PRO A 150 -12.82 21.06 4.46
C PRO A 150 -14.35 21.15 4.61
N PHE A 151 -15.04 20.01 4.82
CA PHE A 151 -16.48 19.93 5.04
C PHE A 151 -16.87 19.82 6.53
N VAL A 152 -15.92 19.70 7.46
CA VAL A 152 -16.15 19.55 8.90
C VAL A 152 -15.30 20.54 9.69
N GLU A 153 -15.59 21.83 9.57
CA GLU A 153 -14.89 22.84 10.39
C GLU A 153 -15.79 23.83 11.14
N ARG A 154 -17.12 23.70 11.08
CA ARG A 154 -18.00 24.61 11.84
C ARG A 154 -18.65 24.03 13.09
N GLU A 155 -18.61 22.72 13.34
CA GLU A 155 -19.45 22.15 14.42
C GLU A 155 -18.80 21.14 15.39
N HIS A 156 -17.51 20.77 15.26
CA HIS A 156 -16.92 19.72 16.13
C HIS A 156 -15.50 20.04 16.63
N GLU A 157 -15.40 20.73 17.78
CA GLU A 157 -14.12 20.97 18.48
C GLU A 157 -13.33 19.69 18.82
N ASP A 158 -14.03 18.58 19.08
CA ASP A 158 -13.41 17.33 19.51
C ASP A 158 -12.61 16.67 18.37
N LYS A 159 -13.12 16.74 17.14
CA LYS A 159 -12.43 16.24 15.94
C LYS A 159 -11.18 17.06 15.61
N LYS A 160 -11.22 18.38 15.82
CA LYS A 160 -10.04 19.24 15.68
C LYS A 160 -8.93 18.86 16.68
N LYS A 161 -9.29 18.55 17.93
CA LYS A 161 -8.33 18.07 18.94
C LYS A 161 -7.74 16.70 18.56
N GLU A 162 -8.52 15.83 17.94
CA GLU A 162 -8.08 14.51 17.46
C GLU A 162 -7.11 14.63 16.27
N ALA A 163 -7.42 15.47 15.27
CA ALA A 163 -6.51 15.79 14.17
C ALA A 163 -5.17 16.34 14.68
N SER A 164 -5.21 17.31 15.60
CA SER A 164 -4.01 17.86 16.24
C SER A 164 -3.22 16.79 17.02
N ARG A 165 -3.89 15.79 17.62
CA ARG A 165 -3.22 14.68 18.31
C ARG A 165 -2.48 13.76 17.34
N HIS A 166 -3.08 13.42 16.21
CA HIS A 166 -2.42 12.61 15.17
C HIS A 166 -1.24 13.35 14.54
N LEU A 167 -1.39 14.65 14.25
CA LEU A 167 -0.27 15.50 13.81
C LEU A 167 0.83 15.60 14.88
N ALA A 168 0.47 15.74 16.17
CA ALA A 168 1.41 15.67 17.29
C ALA A 168 2.21 14.35 17.33
N ALA A 169 1.55 13.22 17.05
CA ALA A 169 2.22 11.92 16.95
C ALA A 169 3.18 11.87 15.75
N VAL A 170 2.75 12.40 14.59
CA VAL A 170 3.60 12.55 13.39
C VAL A 170 4.88 13.32 13.73
N TYR A 171 4.82 14.44 14.45
CA TYR A 171 6.02 15.18 14.87
C TYR A 171 6.92 14.41 15.84
N THR A 172 6.32 13.76 16.84
CA THR A 172 7.07 13.04 17.89
C THR A 172 7.86 11.87 17.28
N LEU A 173 7.31 11.28 16.21
CA LEU A 173 7.87 10.08 15.61
C LEU A 173 8.80 10.38 14.44
N LEU A 174 8.61 11.47 13.71
CA LEU A 174 9.46 11.84 12.57
C LEU A 174 10.91 12.13 12.96
N GLU A 175 11.24 12.29 14.25
CA GLU A 175 12.65 12.31 14.69
C GLU A 175 13.32 10.96 14.41
N LYS A 176 12.59 9.84 14.48
CA LYS A 176 13.14 8.48 14.32
C LYS A 176 13.53 8.12 12.88
N PRO A 177 12.67 8.24 11.84
CA PRO A 177 13.08 7.94 10.47
C PRO A 177 14.17 8.88 9.93
N PHE A 178 14.15 10.17 10.29
CA PHE A 178 15.17 11.12 9.85
C PHE A 178 16.50 10.97 10.61
N SER A 179 16.48 10.64 11.90
CA SER A 179 17.71 10.31 12.65
C SER A 179 18.28 8.94 12.27
N ALA A 180 17.41 8.02 11.86
CA ALA A 180 17.80 6.76 11.25
C ALA A 180 18.30 6.94 9.80
N ILE A 181 18.59 8.12 9.26
CA ILE A 181 19.36 8.21 8.01
C ILE A 181 20.47 9.24 8.26
N PRO A 182 21.72 8.80 8.55
CA PRO A 182 22.81 9.69 8.94
C PRO A 182 23.16 10.78 7.91
N SER A 183 22.81 10.60 6.64
CA SER A 183 22.97 11.61 5.60
C SER A 183 21.91 12.72 5.61
N LYS A 184 20.79 12.54 6.32
CA LYS A 184 19.63 13.46 6.37
C LYS A 184 19.56 14.27 7.67
N THR A 185 20.71 14.82 8.10
CA THR A 185 20.86 15.51 9.39
C THR A 185 20.02 16.77 9.57
N ASP A 186 19.51 17.39 8.50
CA ASP A 186 18.83 18.69 8.57
C ASP A 186 17.41 18.60 9.17
N GLY A 187 16.58 17.66 8.71
CA GLY A 187 15.22 17.45 9.24
C GLY A 187 15.20 17.09 10.73
N ALA A 188 16.11 16.20 11.15
CA ALA A 188 16.30 15.84 12.56
C ALA A 188 16.78 17.04 13.42
N GLN A 189 17.60 17.94 12.87
CA GLN A 189 17.98 19.17 13.55
C GLN A 189 16.81 20.14 13.73
N LYS A 190 15.88 20.21 12.76
CA LYS A 190 14.69 21.06 12.86
C LYS A 190 13.70 20.55 13.90
N LEU A 191 13.43 19.24 13.91
CA LEU A 191 12.60 18.60 14.96
C LEU A 191 13.19 18.79 16.35
N ARG A 192 14.51 18.67 16.50
CA ARG A 192 15.18 19.00 17.76
C ARG A 192 15.01 20.46 18.17
N ARG A 193 15.02 21.41 17.23
CA ARG A 193 14.75 22.84 17.53
C ARG A 193 13.32 23.04 18.03
N VAL A 194 12.33 22.34 17.46
CA VAL A 194 10.93 22.35 17.92
C VAL A 194 10.83 21.79 19.34
N ALA A 195 11.40 20.61 19.59
CA ALA A 195 11.38 19.96 20.92
C ALA A 195 12.07 20.81 21.99
N LEU A 196 13.25 21.37 21.69
CA LEU A 196 13.96 22.30 22.57
C LEU A 196 13.18 23.59 22.80
N GLY A 197 12.45 24.08 21.79
CA GLY A 197 11.55 25.23 21.89
C GLY A 197 10.41 24.98 22.88
N HIS A 198 9.71 23.84 22.77
CA HIS A 198 8.67 23.44 23.73
C HIS A 198 9.22 23.25 25.15
N MET A 199 10.38 22.62 25.31
CA MET A 199 11.01 22.43 26.61
C MET A 199 11.42 23.77 27.24
N ALA A 200 12.00 24.69 26.46
CA ALA A 200 12.34 26.02 26.92
C ALA A 200 11.10 26.83 27.32
N LEU A 201 10.01 26.75 26.55
CA LEU A 201 8.71 27.35 26.91
C LEU A 201 8.14 26.77 28.21
N GLY A 202 8.21 25.46 28.40
CA GLY A 202 7.80 24.80 29.64
C GLY A 202 8.62 25.24 30.87
N LEU A 203 9.93 25.39 30.70
CA LEU A 203 10.81 25.88 31.76
C LEU A 203 10.59 27.37 32.07
N MET A 204 10.32 28.19 31.06
CA MET A 204 10.07 29.61 31.25
C MET A 204 8.71 29.90 31.85
N THR A 205 7.65 29.19 31.42
CA THR A 205 6.31 29.30 32.02
C THR A 205 6.29 28.82 33.48
N GLY A 206 7.16 27.87 33.84
CA GLY A 206 7.41 27.47 35.22
C GLY A 206 8.26 28.45 36.05
N SER A 207 8.85 29.49 35.44
CA SER A 207 9.68 30.49 36.12
C SER A 207 8.93 31.83 36.25
N SER A 208 8.91 32.42 37.45
CA SER A 208 8.26 33.72 37.71
C SER A 208 8.96 34.94 37.08
N LYS A 209 9.94 34.72 36.20
CA LYS A 209 10.78 35.73 35.53
C LYS A 209 10.81 35.59 34.00
N ALA A 210 9.81 34.94 33.38
CA ALA A 210 9.73 34.95 31.92
C ALA A 210 9.50 36.37 31.40
N GLN A 211 10.47 36.93 30.67
CA GLN A 211 10.23 38.14 29.88
C GLN A 211 9.35 37.74 28.69
N GLU A 212 8.17 38.35 28.54
CA GLU A 212 7.21 38.04 27.47
C GLU A 212 7.84 38.07 26.06
N ALA A 213 8.83 38.95 25.85
CA ALA A 213 9.55 39.06 24.58
C ALA A 213 10.44 37.85 24.26
N ASP A 214 11.12 37.26 25.25
CA ASP A 214 11.97 36.08 25.06
C ASP A 214 11.11 34.82 24.84
N SER A 215 9.95 34.77 25.49
CA SER A 215 8.94 33.71 25.29
C SER A 215 8.36 33.75 23.89
N ALA A 216 8.00 34.94 23.41
CA ALA A 216 7.52 35.14 22.04
C ALA A 216 8.58 34.78 20.99
N ASP A 217 9.86 35.13 21.21
CA ASP A 217 10.95 34.77 20.29
C ASP A 217 11.16 33.25 20.22
N ILE A 218 11.24 32.56 21.36
CA ILE A 218 11.36 31.09 21.41
C ILE A 218 10.15 30.41 20.74
N GLN A 219 8.94 30.87 21.04
CA GLN A 219 7.72 30.33 20.44
C GLN A 219 7.66 30.56 18.93
N SER A 220 8.05 31.74 18.44
CA SER A 220 8.09 32.04 17.01
C SER A 220 9.08 31.15 16.25
N ARG A 221 10.28 30.93 16.81
CA ARG A 221 11.30 30.07 16.21
C ARG A 221 10.91 28.61 16.21
N SER A 222 10.22 28.15 17.27
CA SER A 222 9.69 26.80 17.35
C SER A 222 8.65 26.56 16.25
N LYS A 223 7.62 27.42 16.15
CA LYS A 223 6.55 27.29 15.15
C LYS A 223 7.06 27.41 13.71
N ALA A 224 8.04 28.28 13.46
CA ALA A 224 8.64 28.40 12.13
C ALA A 224 9.46 27.17 11.74
N ALA A 225 10.24 26.61 12.68
CA ALA A 225 10.98 25.37 12.44
C ALA A 225 10.05 24.18 12.19
N GLU A 226 8.88 24.18 12.82
CA GLU A 226 7.81 23.19 12.62
C GLU A 226 7.18 23.31 11.22
N ALA A 227 6.90 24.54 10.76
CA ALA A 227 6.40 24.78 9.41
C ALA A 227 7.45 24.43 8.32
N GLU A 228 8.71 24.82 8.51
CA GLU A 228 9.83 24.46 7.63
C GLU A 228 10.01 22.94 7.53
N PHE A 229 9.77 22.23 8.63
CA PHE A 229 9.84 20.78 8.66
C PHE A 229 8.74 20.14 7.79
N TYR A 230 7.51 20.66 7.82
CA TYR A 230 6.45 20.14 6.95
C TYR A 230 6.73 20.34 5.47
N ASP A 231 7.27 21.49 5.08
CA ASP A 231 7.65 21.75 3.68
C ASP A 231 8.70 20.72 3.19
N GLU A 232 9.70 20.42 4.01
CA GLU A 232 10.72 19.42 3.66
C GLU A 232 10.22 17.98 3.73
N PHE A 233 9.45 17.66 4.77
CA PHE A 233 8.81 16.36 4.92
C PHE A 233 7.92 16.05 3.72
N LEU A 234 7.14 17.01 3.22
CA LEU A 234 6.35 16.85 2.00
C LEU A 234 7.21 16.63 0.78
N ASN A 235 8.30 17.39 0.61
CA ASN A 235 9.21 17.18 -0.52
C ASN A 235 9.85 15.78 -0.49
N GLU A 236 10.17 15.28 0.69
CA GLU A 236 10.69 13.92 0.88
C GLU A 236 9.61 12.85 0.76
N LEU A 237 8.39 13.11 1.24
CA LEU A 237 7.23 12.25 1.07
C LEU A 237 6.91 12.13 -0.42
N ILE A 238 6.79 13.25 -1.13
CA ILE A 238 6.63 13.29 -2.59
C ILE A 238 7.80 12.62 -3.30
N GLY A 239 9.03 12.73 -2.79
CA GLY A 239 10.22 12.07 -3.37
C GLY A 239 10.19 10.55 -3.20
N THR A 240 9.87 10.06 -2.00
CA THR A 240 9.79 8.63 -1.67
C THR A 240 8.54 8.01 -2.28
N GLU A 241 7.44 8.77 -2.29
CA GLU A 241 6.23 8.46 -3.03
C GLU A 241 6.44 8.59 -4.53
N SER A 242 7.39 9.35 -5.08
CA SER A 242 7.59 9.43 -6.54
C SER A 242 7.95 8.06 -7.13
N THR A 243 8.59 7.20 -6.34
CA THR A 243 8.84 5.79 -6.67
C THR A 243 7.56 4.95 -6.55
N PHE A 244 6.62 5.33 -5.69
CA PHE A 244 5.22 4.85 -5.67
C PHE A 244 4.37 5.50 -6.80
N ARG A 245 4.69 6.69 -7.29
CA ARG A 245 3.95 7.46 -8.30
C ARG A 245 4.11 6.88 -9.70
N GLN A 246 5.22 6.16 -9.93
CA GLN A 246 5.38 5.30 -11.10
C GLN A 246 4.50 4.04 -10.98
N ALA A 247 4.31 3.52 -9.77
CA ALA A 247 3.38 2.43 -9.46
C ALA A 247 1.89 2.85 -9.46
N PHE A 248 1.62 4.12 -9.16
CA PHE A 248 0.30 4.70 -8.94
C PHE A 248 0.20 6.09 -9.58
N ASN A 249 -0.17 6.17 -10.86
CA ASN A 249 -1.49 6.66 -11.28
C ASN A 249 -1.51 7.11 -12.77
N PRO A 250 -2.68 7.55 -13.33
CA PRO A 250 -2.98 8.98 -13.19
C PRO A 250 -4.42 9.49 -12.89
N PHE A 251 -5.51 8.75 -12.66
CA PHE A 251 -6.83 9.42 -12.56
C PHE A 251 -7.75 9.18 -11.35
N ASP A 252 -7.79 8.01 -10.71
CA ASP A 252 -8.64 7.84 -9.52
C ASP A 252 -7.81 7.99 -8.23
N GLU A 253 -6.58 7.46 -8.20
CA GLU A 253 -5.74 7.37 -6.99
C GLU A 253 -4.89 8.63 -6.70
N LEU A 254 -5.03 9.72 -7.46
CA LEU A 254 -4.29 10.99 -7.26
C LEU A 254 -5.02 11.87 -6.24
N ILE A 255 -6.33 11.66 -6.14
CA ILE A 255 -7.26 12.43 -5.33
C ILE A 255 -6.81 12.44 -3.87
N TRP A 256 -6.54 11.27 -3.28
CA TRP A 256 -6.16 11.21 -1.85
C TRP A 256 -4.79 11.85 -1.59
N ARG A 257 -3.81 11.73 -2.49
CA ARG A 257 -2.48 12.35 -2.34
C ARG A 257 -2.59 13.86 -2.39
N ASP A 258 -3.32 14.38 -3.36
CA ASP A 258 -3.47 15.83 -3.54
C ASP A 258 -4.29 16.41 -2.38
N MET A 259 -5.27 15.68 -1.87
CA MET A 259 -5.96 16.01 -0.61
C MET A 259 -4.99 16.03 0.58
N LEU A 260 -4.14 15.00 0.73
CA LEU A 260 -3.18 14.92 1.82
C LEU A 260 -2.11 16.01 1.74
N SER A 261 -1.62 16.29 0.54
CA SER A 261 -0.63 17.35 0.28
C SER A 261 -1.22 18.72 0.57
N SER A 262 -2.45 18.98 0.11
CA SER A 262 -3.19 20.20 0.42
C SER A 262 -3.32 20.39 1.94
N PHE A 263 -3.73 19.33 2.66
CA PHE A 263 -3.88 19.34 4.10
C PHE A 263 -2.57 19.66 4.82
N ILE A 264 -1.45 19.00 4.47
CA ILE A 264 -0.17 19.24 5.14
C ILE A 264 0.34 20.67 4.87
N PHE A 265 0.22 21.18 3.64
CA PHE A 265 0.60 22.56 3.33
C PHE A 265 -0.31 23.59 4.03
N GLU A 266 -1.59 23.29 4.23
CA GLU A 266 -2.50 24.12 5.02
C GLU A 266 -2.04 24.21 6.48
N GLN A 267 -1.71 23.08 7.11
CA GLN A 267 -1.17 23.05 8.48
C GLN A 267 0.15 23.85 8.59
N ALA A 268 1.05 23.69 7.63
CA ALA A 268 2.29 24.46 7.58
C ALA A 268 2.02 25.98 7.44
N THR A 269 1.01 26.35 6.65
CA THR A 269 0.59 27.75 6.48
C THR A 269 0.04 28.34 7.79
N ASP A 270 -0.75 27.59 8.53
CA ASP A 270 -1.27 28.00 9.84
C ASP A 270 -0.16 28.22 10.85
N LEU A 271 0.84 27.34 10.91
CA LEU A 271 2.01 27.52 11.76
C LEU A 271 2.79 28.78 11.41
N TYR A 272 2.96 29.09 10.12
CA TYR A 272 3.56 30.35 9.70
C TYR A 272 2.70 31.57 10.08
N ASN A 273 1.37 31.47 9.97
CA ASN A 273 0.45 32.53 10.41
C ASN A 273 0.55 32.80 11.92
N GLU A 274 0.80 31.77 12.72
CA GLU A 274 1.02 31.90 14.15
C GLU A 274 2.43 32.42 14.49
N ALA A 275 3.44 32.04 13.72
CA ALA A 275 4.84 32.42 13.95
C ALA A 275 5.13 33.88 13.57
N LEU A 276 4.63 34.36 12.44
CA LEU A 276 4.96 35.68 11.89
C LEU A 276 4.63 36.87 12.82
N PRO A 277 3.43 36.95 13.43
CA PRO A 277 3.12 38.03 14.37
C PRO A 277 4.01 38.02 15.61
N LEU A 278 4.55 36.85 16.00
CA LEU A 278 5.46 36.72 17.13
C LEU A 278 6.87 37.20 16.75
N PHE A 279 7.35 36.88 15.53
CA PHE A 279 8.61 37.44 15.01
C PHE A 279 8.57 38.95 14.87
N GLU A 280 7.44 39.50 14.40
CA GLU A 280 7.27 40.96 14.23
C GLU A 280 7.22 41.72 15.56
N LYS A 281 6.84 41.04 16.66
CA LYS A 281 6.87 41.59 18.03
C LYS A 281 8.25 41.43 18.69
N GLY A 282 9.07 40.48 18.24
CA GLY A 282 10.41 40.22 18.75
C GLY A 282 11.41 41.32 18.36
N LYS A 283 12.27 41.73 19.30
CA LYS A 283 13.29 42.77 19.06
C LYS A 283 14.59 42.24 18.42
N THR A 284 14.74 40.92 18.33
CA THR A 284 16.00 40.20 18.07
C THR A 284 16.08 39.55 16.68
N VAL A 285 14.99 39.55 15.90
CA VAL A 285 14.90 38.76 14.67
C VAL A 285 15.24 39.62 13.46
N ASP A 286 16.14 39.13 12.62
CA ASP A 286 16.58 39.80 11.40
C ASP A 286 15.41 40.00 10.42
N LYS A 287 15.29 41.22 9.88
CA LYS A 287 14.26 41.58 8.88
C LYS A 287 14.38 40.74 7.61
N GLN A 288 15.59 40.32 7.22
CA GLN A 288 15.78 39.41 6.09
C GLN A 288 15.16 38.03 6.37
N ARG A 289 15.33 37.51 7.59
CA ARG A 289 14.72 36.25 8.01
C ARG A 289 13.20 36.33 8.04
N VAL A 290 12.62 37.43 8.55
CA VAL A 290 11.16 37.64 8.51
C VAL A 290 10.64 37.69 7.07
N SER A 291 11.36 38.38 6.17
CA SER A 291 11.00 38.42 4.74
C SER A 291 11.08 37.04 4.08
N MET A 292 12.08 36.22 4.44
CA MET A 292 12.22 34.86 3.95
C MET A 292 11.08 33.96 4.43
N ILE A 293 10.72 34.03 5.71
CA ILE A 293 9.59 33.26 6.27
C ILE A 293 8.26 33.69 5.63
N LYS A 294 8.07 34.99 5.35
CA LYS A 294 6.91 35.46 4.57
C LYS A 294 6.89 34.87 3.17
N ALA A 295 8.04 34.77 2.50
CA ALA A 295 8.14 34.16 1.18
C ALA A 295 7.82 32.66 1.21
N TRP A 296 8.32 31.93 2.21
CA TRP A 296 8.00 30.52 2.42
C TRP A 296 6.52 30.32 2.69
N LYS A 297 5.93 31.06 3.63
CA LYS A 297 4.48 31.05 3.88
C LYS A 297 3.69 31.20 2.58
N GLN A 298 4.02 32.20 1.75
CA GLN A 298 3.30 32.41 0.49
C GLN A 298 3.49 31.29 -0.51
N ASN A 299 4.68 30.66 -0.55
CA ASN A 299 4.91 29.47 -1.36
C ASN A 299 4.05 28.28 -0.87
N THR A 300 4.11 27.96 0.43
CA THR A 300 3.35 26.89 1.07
C THR A 300 1.84 27.08 0.89
N ALA A 301 1.33 28.29 1.14
CA ALA A 301 -0.09 28.61 0.95
C ALA A 301 -0.51 28.48 -0.53
N GLY A 302 0.34 28.93 -1.45
CA GLY A 302 0.09 28.76 -2.87
C GLY A 302 0.08 27.29 -3.31
N LEU A 303 1.02 26.47 -2.79
CA LEU A 303 1.08 25.04 -3.06
C LEU A 303 -0.12 24.28 -2.50
N SER A 304 -0.58 24.60 -1.28
CA SER A 304 -1.83 24.05 -0.72
C SER A 304 -3.00 24.24 -1.69
N GLU A 305 -3.18 25.46 -2.19
CA GLU A 305 -4.26 25.80 -3.13
C GLU A 305 -4.08 25.10 -4.49
N VAL A 306 -2.85 24.89 -4.97
CA VAL A 306 -2.57 24.11 -6.18
C VAL A 306 -3.01 22.66 -6.01
N TYR A 307 -2.64 22.00 -4.92
CA TYR A 307 -3.02 20.60 -4.69
C TYR A 307 -4.54 20.44 -4.48
N MET A 308 -5.19 21.40 -3.82
CA MET A 308 -6.65 21.42 -3.76
C MET A 308 -7.27 21.63 -5.15
N ALA A 309 -6.71 22.50 -5.99
CA ALA A 309 -7.16 22.71 -7.35
C ALA A 309 -7.01 21.45 -8.22
N MET A 310 -5.91 20.70 -8.05
CA MET A 310 -5.68 19.42 -8.72
C MET A 310 -6.68 18.36 -8.25
N THR A 311 -6.97 18.29 -6.95
CA THR A 311 -8.00 17.40 -6.40
C THR A 311 -9.36 17.65 -7.07
N TYR A 312 -9.82 18.91 -7.11
CA TYR A 312 -11.09 19.24 -7.77
C TYR A 312 -11.06 18.94 -9.26
N ASN A 313 -9.91 19.15 -9.93
CA ASN A 313 -9.76 18.81 -11.34
C ASN A 313 -9.92 17.31 -11.58
N ASP A 314 -9.27 16.48 -10.78
CA ASP A 314 -9.26 15.03 -10.99
C ASP A 314 -10.66 14.44 -10.75
N ILE A 315 -11.38 14.95 -9.75
CA ILE A 315 -12.80 14.61 -9.53
C ILE A 315 -13.66 15.13 -10.70
N ALA A 316 -13.41 16.35 -11.21
CA ALA A 316 -14.14 16.89 -12.36
C ALA A 316 -13.94 16.03 -13.62
N ASP A 317 -12.70 15.58 -13.87
CA ASP A 317 -12.37 14.68 -14.98
C ASP A 317 -13.10 13.33 -14.82
N ALA A 318 -13.21 12.79 -13.58
CA ALA A 318 -13.98 11.58 -13.29
C ALA A 318 -15.48 11.75 -13.53
N GLN A 319 -16.06 12.87 -13.07
CA GLN A 319 -17.47 13.20 -13.29
C GLN A 319 -17.80 13.42 -14.78
N MET A 320 -16.93 14.15 -15.49
CA MET A 320 -17.08 14.38 -16.94
C MET A 320 -17.05 13.06 -17.72
N ARG A 321 -16.14 12.14 -17.38
CA ARG A 321 -16.08 10.78 -17.98
C ARG A 321 -17.26 9.89 -17.60
N SER A 322 -17.99 10.23 -16.54
CA SER A 322 -19.22 9.55 -16.16
C SER A 322 -20.46 10.17 -16.81
N GLY A 323 -20.30 11.24 -17.57
CA GLY A 323 -21.40 11.99 -18.20
C GLY A 323 -22.07 13.02 -17.28
N ASN A 324 -21.57 13.21 -16.06
CA ASN A 324 -22.13 14.12 -15.06
C ASN A 324 -21.60 15.56 -15.29
N LEU A 325 -22.05 16.19 -16.37
CA LEU A 325 -21.51 17.47 -16.85
C LEU A 325 -21.77 18.66 -15.92
N GLU A 326 -22.92 18.67 -15.23
CA GLU A 326 -23.23 19.74 -14.27
C GLU A 326 -22.27 19.72 -13.09
N ASP A 327 -21.97 18.53 -12.57
CA ASP A 327 -21.06 18.36 -11.45
C ASP A 327 -19.61 18.59 -11.85
N ALA A 328 -19.20 18.08 -13.02
CA ALA A 328 -17.91 18.40 -13.61
C ALA A 328 -17.71 19.92 -13.78
N ALA A 329 -18.74 20.64 -14.25
CA ALA A 329 -18.68 22.09 -14.40
C ALA A 329 -18.48 22.82 -13.06
N LYS A 330 -19.21 22.43 -12.01
CA LYS A 330 -19.06 22.99 -10.66
C LYS A 330 -17.66 22.71 -10.10
N LEU A 331 -17.12 21.51 -10.30
CA LEU A 331 -15.78 21.14 -9.82
C LEU A 331 -14.66 21.85 -10.58
N TYR A 332 -14.75 21.97 -11.91
CA TYR A 332 -13.79 22.77 -12.69
C TYR A 332 -13.82 24.25 -12.29
N GLU A 333 -14.98 24.79 -11.90
CA GLU A 333 -15.10 26.13 -11.34
C GLU A 333 -14.33 26.24 -10.02
N GLN A 334 -14.54 25.31 -9.09
CA GLN A 334 -13.82 25.27 -7.81
C GLN A 334 -12.31 25.12 -8.01
N SER A 335 -11.89 24.28 -8.97
CA SER A 335 -10.48 24.15 -9.37
C SER A 335 -9.90 25.48 -9.89
N SER A 336 -10.63 26.16 -10.78
CA SER A 336 -10.24 27.49 -11.28
C SER A 336 -10.11 28.52 -10.15
N GLU A 337 -11.05 28.55 -9.21
CA GLU A 337 -11.00 29.45 -8.06
C GLU A 337 -9.79 29.18 -7.16
N ALA A 338 -9.49 27.90 -6.90
CA ALA A 338 -8.32 27.48 -6.13
C ALA A 338 -7.00 27.87 -6.81
N PHE A 339 -6.84 27.63 -8.12
CA PHE A 339 -5.69 28.14 -8.89
C PHE A 339 -5.59 29.66 -8.85
N GLY A 340 -6.71 30.38 -8.81
CA GLY A 340 -6.73 31.84 -8.65
C GLY A 340 -6.27 32.31 -7.26
N ARG A 341 -6.55 31.55 -6.20
CA ARG A 341 -5.99 31.81 -4.85
C ARG A 341 -4.49 31.50 -4.83
N ALA A 342 -4.05 30.39 -5.42
CA ALA A 342 -2.64 30.05 -5.56
C ALA A 342 -1.84 31.13 -6.31
N GLU A 343 -2.36 31.58 -7.46
CA GLU A 343 -1.80 32.68 -8.26
C GLU A 343 -1.56 33.93 -7.41
N LYS A 344 -2.54 34.29 -6.56
CA LYS A 344 -2.45 35.46 -5.68
C LYS A 344 -1.35 35.29 -4.64
N CYS A 345 -1.25 34.13 -4.00
CA CYS A 345 -0.19 33.81 -3.04
C CYS A 345 1.21 33.94 -3.68
N PHE A 346 1.42 33.28 -4.83
CA PHE A 346 2.71 33.31 -5.51
C PHE A 346 3.12 34.70 -6.00
N ARG A 347 2.15 35.51 -6.48
CA ARG A 347 2.43 36.86 -7.00
C ARG A 347 2.95 37.83 -5.93
N GLU A 348 2.70 37.56 -4.65
CA GLU A 348 3.27 38.37 -3.56
C GLU A 348 4.79 38.23 -3.43
N VAL A 349 5.40 37.22 -4.07
CA VAL A 349 6.83 36.91 -3.98
C VAL A 349 7.46 36.89 -5.38
N LEU A 350 8.40 37.79 -5.65
CA LEU A 350 9.04 37.91 -6.97
C LEU A 350 9.71 36.61 -7.47
N SER A 351 10.28 35.80 -6.58
CA SER A 351 10.91 34.53 -6.96
C SER A 351 9.93 33.44 -7.37
N LEU A 352 8.63 33.62 -7.11
CA LEU A 352 7.57 32.65 -7.42
C LEU A 352 6.73 33.10 -8.63
N GLN A 353 7.18 34.11 -9.37
CA GLN A 353 6.46 34.67 -10.51
C GLN A 353 6.14 33.62 -11.59
N SER A 354 7.04 32.66 -11.84
CA SER A 354 6.77 31.54 -12.76
C SER A 354 5.61 30.67 -12.29
N ASN A 355 5.52 30.40 -10.98
CA ASN A 355 4.43 29.61 -10.40
C ASN A 355 3.12 30.39 -10.45
N ALA A 356 3.17 31.71 -10.27
CA ALA A 356 2.01 32.58 -10.43
C ALA A 356 1.50 32.59 -11.88
N GLU A 357 2.40 32.65 -12.86
CA GLU A 357 2.06 32.60 -14.29
C GLU A 357 1.46 31.25 -14.69
N GLN A 358 2.05 30.15 -14.21
CA GLN A 358 1.51 28.80 -14.41
C GLN A 358 0.11 28.67 -13.79
N SER A 359 -0.06 29.04 -12.51
CA SER A 359 -1.36 28.99 -11.83
C SER A 359 -2.41 29.87 -12.50
N GLY A 360 -2.01 31.04 -13.01
CA GLY A 360 -2.89 31.92 -13.79
C GLY A 360 -3.32 31.26 -15.10
N SER A 361 -2.42 30.55 -15.78
CA SER A 361 -2.75 29.78 -16.99
C SER A 361 -3.68 28.61 -16.69
N ASP A 362 -3.44 27.87 -15.62
CA ASP A 362 -4.25 26.72 -15.23
C ASP A 362 -5.67 27.16 -14.82
N LYS A 363 -5.78 28.24 -14.05
CA LYS A 363 -7.05 28.91 -13.74
C LYS A 363 -7.86 29.22 -15.00
N GLU A 364 -7.26 29.88 -16.00
CA GLU A 364 -7.95 30.20 -17.26
C GLU A 364 -8.41 28.94 -17.99
N GLY A 365 -7.54 27.91 -18.04
CA GLY A 365 -7.85 26.62 -18.63
C GLY A 365 -9.04 25.92 -17.97
N LYS A 366 -9.05 25.83 -16.63
CA LYS A 366 -10.14 25.20 -15.86
C LYS A 366 -11.44 25.99 -15.94
N LYS A 367 -11.36 27.33 -15.97
CA LYS A 367 -12.52 28.18 -16.22
C LYS A 367 -13.13 27.93 -17.60
N ALA A 368 -12.29 27.72 -18.62
CA ALA A 368 -12.76 27.38 -19.95
C ALA A 368 -13.46 26.01 -19.98
N GLN A 369 -12.93 25.00 -19.27
CA GLN A 369 -13.56 23.68 -19.14
C GLN A 369 -14.91 23.75 -18.42
N SER A 370 -15.01 24.51 -17.32
CA SER A 370 -16.27 24.76 -16.60
C SER A 370 -17.34 25.36 -17.53
N LEU A 371 -17.00 26.42 -18.27
CA LEU A 371 -17.92 27.08 -19.20
C LEU A 371 -18.32 26.17 -20.36
N PHE A 372 -17.38 25.37 -20.87
CA PHE A 372 -17.67 24.39 -21.91
C PHE A 372 -18.66 23.32 -21.41
N CYS A 373 -18.44 22.74 -20.22
CA CYS A 373 -19.34 21.75 -19.64
C CYS A 373 -20.74 22.34 -19.36
N LYS A 374 -20.84 23.60 -18.91
CA LYS A 374 -22.13 24.31 -18.74
C LYS A 374 -22.89 24.45 -20.05
N ALA A 375 -22.19 24.85 -21.11
CA ALA A 375 -22.79 24.98 -22.42
C ALA A 375 -23.31 23.63 -22.94
N GLU A 376 -22.55 22.55 -22.78
CA GLU A 376 -22.97 21.19 -23.16
C GLU A 376 -24.15 20.67 -22.32
N ALA A 377 -24.13 20.90 -21.00
CA ALA A 377 -25.21 20.51 -20.10
C ALA A 377 -26.55 21.21 -20.42
N ALA A 378 -26.51 22.39 -21.08
CA ALA A 378 -27.72 23.12 -21.49
C ALA A 378 -28.32 22.63 -22.83
N VAL A 379 -27.59 21.80 -23.59
CA VAL A 379 -28.04 21.32 -24.92
C VAL A 379 -29.27 20.39 -24.86
N PRO A 380 -29.41 19.47 -23.89
CA PRO A 380 -30.63 18.68 -23.73
C PRO A 380 -31.87 19.57 -23.57
N THR A 381 -31.81 20.57 -22.69
CA THR A 381 -32.89 21.54 -22.48
C THR A 381 -33.21 22.31 -23.76
N LEU A 382 -32.20 22.76 -24.50
CA LEU A 382 -32.41 23.39 -25.81
C LEU A 382 -33.14 22.45 -26.76
N SER A 383 -32.74 21.18 -26.82
CA SER A 383 -33.32 20.17 -27.71
C SER A 383 -34.78 19.90 -27.37
N GLU A 384 -35.11 19.74 -26.08
CA GLU A 384 -36.48 19.58 -25.59
C GLU A 384 -37.37 20.78 -25.94
N LEU A 385 -36.86 22.01 -25.73
CA LEU A 385 -37.60 23.23 -26.07
C LEU A 385 -37.88 23.36 -27.56
N LEU A 386 -36.97 22.89 -28.42
CA LEU A 386 -37.17 22.85 -29.86
C LEU A 386 -38.21 21.79 -30.27
N GLU A 387 -38.28 20.65 -29.57
CA GLU A 387 -39.31 19.63 -29.81
C GLU A 387 -40.73 20.11 -29.50
N VAL A 388 -40.89 20.88 -28.42
CA VAL A 388 -42.19 21.43 -28.02
C VAL A 388 -42.51 22.77 -28.70
N ASP A 389 -41.74 23.14 -29.72
CA ASP A 389 -41.87 24.39 -30.51
C ASP A 389 -41.83 25.68 -29.64
N ASN A 390 -41.13 25.63 -28.49
CA ASN A 390 -40.99 26.76 -27.58
C ASN A 390 -39.79 27.65 -27.96
N LYS A 391 -40.03 28.45 -28.99
CA LYS A 391 -39.02 29.32 -29.62
C LYS A 391 -38.43 30.40 -28.71
N GLU A 392 -39.22 31.01 -27.83
CA GLU A 392 -38.74 32.10 -26.96
C GLU A 392 -37.74 31.59 -25.93
N GLU A 393 -38.06 30.49 -25.25
CA GLU A 393 -37.16 29.88 -24.26
C GLU A 393 -35.95 29.22 -24.94
N ALA A 394 -36.13 28.58 -26.11
CA ALA A 394 -35.01 28.03 -26.88
C ALA A 394 -33.98 29.12 -27.26
N MET A 395 -34.45 30.31 -27.67
CA MET A 395 -33.58 31.46 -27.95
C MET A 395 -32.86 31.96 -26.70
N ALA A 396 -33.51 31.94 -25.53
CA ALA A 396 -32.89 32.34 -24.27
C ALA A 396 -31.78 31.36 -23.85
N VAL A 397 -32.04 30.05 -23.93
CA VAL A 397 -31.03 29.01 -23.64
C VAL A 397 -29.86 29.10 -24.62
N LEU A 398 -30.13 29.27 -25.91
CA LEU A 398 -29.10 29.43 -26.94
C LEU A 398 -28.20 30.65 -26.68
N ALA A 399 -28.77 31.77 -26.23
CA ALA A 399 -28.00 32.96 -25.88
C ALA A 399 -27.04 32.72 -24.71
N GLU A 400 -27.45 31.93 -23.70
CA GLU A 400 -26.57 31.53 -22.59
C GLU A 400 -25.47 30.56 -23.06
N ILE A 401 -25.79 29.58 -23.91
CA ILE A 401 -24.79 28.69 -24.54
C ILE A 401 -23.72 29.51 -25.27
N PHE A 402 -24.12 30.49 -26.09
CA PHE A 402 -23.15 31.35 -26.79
C PHE A 402 -22.29 32.17 -25.86
N LYS A 403 -22.89 32.74 -24.81
CA LYS A 403 -22.19 33.56 -23.84
C LYS A 403 -21.10 32.75 -23.15
N ASP A 404 -21.37 31.50 -22.81
CA ASP A 404 -20.39 30.63 -22.18
C ASP A 404 -19.32 30.15 -23.16
N LEU A 405 -19.69 29.71 -24.37
CA LEU A 405 -18.73 29.27 -25.39
C LEU A 405 -17.80 30.41 -25.86
N LYS A 406 -18.31 31.62 -26.09
CA LYS A 406 -17.48 32.78 -26.49
C LYS A 406 -16.52 33.22 -25.39
N LYS A 407 -16.87 32.99 -24.12
CA LYS A 407 -15.96 33.21 -23.00
C LYS A 407 -14.93 32.08 -22.92
N ALA A 408 -15.36 30.83 -23.06
CA ALA A 408 -14.47 29.67 -23.07
C ALA A 408 -13.43 29.77 -24.18
N GLU A 409 -13.80 30.19 -25.40
CA GLU A 409 -12.89 30.34 -26.54
C GLU A 409 -11.72 31.29 -26.25
N LYS A 410 -11.98 32.37 -25.49
CA LYS A 410 -10.95 33.36 -25.15
C LYS A 410 -9.97 32.86 -24.09
N LEU A 411 -10.36 31.85 -23.32
CA LEU A 411 -9.61 31.35 -22.17
C LEU A 411 -8.92 30.01 -22.47
N ALA A 412 -9.49 29.19 -23.37
CA ALA A 412 -8.98 27.87 -23.70
C ALA A 412 -7.63 27.95 -24.43
N LYS A 413 -6.67 27.13 -23.97
CA LYS A 413 -5.33 26.99 -24.59
C LYS A 413 -5.08 25.59 -25.16
N ALA A 414 -5.75 24.57 -24.61
CA ALA A 414 -5.63 23.20 -25.08
C ALA A 414 -6.25 23.04 -26.47
N ARG A 415 -5.54 22.37 -27.38
CA ARG A 415 -5.93 22.27 -28.79
C ARG A 415 -7.29 21.58 -28.95
N GLU A 416 -7.52 20.53 -28.18
CA GLU A 416 -8.71 19.69 -28.20
C GLU A 416 -9.94 20.49 -27.76
N LEU A 417 -9.81 21.22 -26.65
CA LEU A 417 -10.87 22.06 -26.11
C LEU A 417 -11.18 23.25 -27.04
N VAL A 418 -10.16 23.91 -27.59
CA VAL A 418 -10.34 25.02 -28.54
C VAL A 418 -11.06 24.55 -29.80
N ALA A 419 -10.70 23.37 -30.33
CA ALA A 419 -11.37 22.78 -31.48
C ALA A 419 -12.84 22.50 -31.19
N ALA A 420 -13.14 21.85 -30.06
CA ALA A 420 -14.50 21.56 -29.60
C ALA A 420 -15.36 22.82 -29.44
N ILE A 421 -14.83 23.87 -28.81
CA ILE A 421 -15.56 25.14 -28.62
C ILE A 421 -15.87 25.80 -29.96
N LYS A 422 -14.92 25.85 -30.90
CA LYS A 422 -15.12 26.47 -32.22
C LYS A 422 -16.16 25.74 -33.05
N GLU A 423 -16.17 24.42 -32.97
CA GLU A 423 -17.17 23.60 -33.63
C GLU A 423 -18.57 23.88 -33.07
N ASN A 424 -18.72 23.93 -31.74
CA ASN A 424 -19.98 24.31 -31.10
C ASN A 424 -20.46 25.70 -31.50
N LEU A 425 -19.58 26.70 -31.49
CA LEU A 425 -19.94 28.05 -31.92
C LEU A 425 -20.49 28.06 -33.35
N LYS A 426 -19.89 27.28 -34.27
CA LYS A 426 -20.36 27.16 -35.65
C LYS A 426 -21.74 26.51 -35.73
N ILE A 427 -21.97 25.43 -34.96
CA ILE A 427 -23.24 24.70 -34.91
C ILE A 427 -24.35 25.61 -34.37
N PHE A 428 -24.11 26.26 -33.23
CA PHE A 428 -25.10 27.13 -32.58
C PHE A 428 -25.38 28.40 -33.38
N SER A 429 -24.42 28.94 -34.14
CA SER A 429 -24.67 30.07 -35.07
C SER A 429 -25.62 29.69 -36.19
N PHE A 430 -25.51 28.47 -36.69
CA PHE A 430 -26.45 27.98 -37.69
C PHE A 430 -27.86 27.76 -37.12
N ILE A 431 -27.97 27.30 -35.87
CA ILE A 431 -29.25 27.16 -35.16
C ILE A 431 -29.89 28.52 -34.90
N GLU A 432 -29.11 29.52 -34.48
CA GLU A 432 -29.56 30.92 -34.31
C GLU A 432 -30.13 31.50 -35.61
N ASP A 433 -29.43 31.28 -36.74
CA ASP A 433 -29.86 31.71 -38.07
C ASP A 433 -31.18 31.06 -38.51
N MET A 434 -31.47 29.84 -38.03
CA MET A 434 -32.73 29.16 -38.33
C MET A 434 -33.86 29.61 -37.42
N LEU A 435 -33.60 29.77 -36.12
CA LEU A 435 -34.57 30.29 -35.18
C LEU A 435 -34.97 31.73 -35.53
N THR A 436 -34.08 32.54 -36.07
CA THR A 436 -34.40 33.91 -36.49
C THR A 436 -35.24 33.98 -37.78
N LYS A 437 -35.25 32.92 -38.61
CA LYS A 437 -36.10 32.85 -39.82
C LYS A 437 -37.57 32.60 -39.43
N LYS A 438 -38.49 33.27 -40.13
CA LYS A 438 -39.94 33.30 -39.82
C LYS A 438 -40.75 32.12 -40.41
N THR A 439 -40.12 31.14 -41.02
CA THR A 439 -40.80 30.11 -41.82
C THR A 439 -40.26 28.72 -41.51
N GLY A 440 -41.07 27.89 -40.85
CA GLY A 440 -40.78 26.47 -40.62
C GLY A 440 -41.17 26.02 -39.22
N ASP A 441 -41.50 24.72 -39.11
CA ASP A 441 -41.61 23.98 -37.86
C ASP A 441 -40.23 23.95 -37.16
N VAL A 442 -40.13 24.51 -35.95
CA VAL A 442 -38.86 24.59 -35.19
C VAL A 442 -38.38 23.19 -34.79
N GLY A 443 -39.28 22.20 -34.71
CA GLY A 443 -38.93 20.80 -34.48
C GLY A 443 -37.99 20.23 -35.56
N SER A 444 -37.97 20.80 -36.78
CA SER A 444 -37.03 20.41 -37.84
C SER A 444 -35.57 20.82 -37.57
N ILE A 445 -35.33 21.77 -36.64
CA ILE A 445 -33.99 22.21 -36.22
C ILE A 445 -33.31 21.13 -35.38
N LYS A 446 -34.07 20.35 -34.61
CA LYS A 446 -33.53 19.25 -33.80
C LYS A 446 -32.70 18.28 -34.64
N GLY A 447 -33.21 17.87 -35.81
CA GLY A 447 -32.48 16.96 -36.70
C GLY A 447 -31.15 17.51 -37.20
N GLN A 448 -30.95 18.83 -37.18
CA GLN A 448 -29.67 19.46 -37.53
C GLN A 448 -28.72 19.57 -36.33
N ILE A 449 -29.25 19.73 -35.11
CA ILE A 449 -28.47 19.55 -33.87
C ILE A 449 -27.95 18.12 -33.80
N ASP A 450 -28.83 17.14 -34.00
CA ASP A 450 -28.50 15.72 -33.95
C ASP A 450 -27.45 15.38 -35.03
N PHE A 451 -27.64 15.84 -36.27
CA PHE A 451 -26.65 15.66 -37.35
C PHE A 451 -25.28 16.27 -37.02
N ALA A 452 -25.26 17.46 -36.40
CA ALA A 452 -24.01 18.11 -36.03
C ALA A 452 -23.30 17.39 -34.87
N LYS A 453 -24.07 16.88 -33.90
CA LYS A 453 -23.56 16.01 -32.84
C LYS A 453 -22.96 14.73 -33.41
N ASP A 454 -23.64 14.07 -34.34
CA ASP A 454 -23.16 12.85 -35.01
C ASP A 454 -21.85 13.08 -35.77
N LEU A 455 -21.74 14.21 -36.49
CA LEU A 455 -20.51 14.54 -37.21
C LEU A 455 -19.32 14.74 -36.25
N ARG A 456 -19.55 15.46 -35.16
CA ARG A 456 -18.53 15.73 -34.13
C ARG A 456 -18.14 14.46 -33.37
N LYS A 457 -19.14 13.64 -33.03
CA LYS A 457 -18.95 12.31 -32.45
C LYS A 457 -18.03 11.46 -33.32
N THR A 458 -18.33 11.37 -34.62
CA THR A 458 -17.51 10.60 -35.58
C THR A 458 -16.05 11.07 -35.59
N ALA A 459 -15.82 12.39 -35.64
CA ALA A 459 -14.48 12.96 -35.62
C ALA A 459 -13.73 12.68 -34.30
N LEU A 460 -14.42 12.77 -33.15
CA LEU A 460 -13.84 12.48 -31.84
C LEU A 460 -13.52 10.99 -31.67
N ILE A 461 -14.39 10.09 -32.16
CA ILE A 461 -14.13 8.64 -32.16
C ILE A 461 -12.85 8.34 -32.95
N GLU A 462 -12.64 8.96 -34.12
CA GLU A 462 -11.42 8.80 -34.91
C GLU A 462 -10.18 9.30 -34.14
N ILE A 463 -10.27 10.46 -33.48
CA ILE A 463 -9.18 11.02 -32.69
C ILE A 463 -8.81 10.10 -31.52
N VAL A 464 -9.80 9.68 -30.72
CA VAL A 464 -9.57 8.78 -29.58
C VAL A 464 -9.02 7.44 -30.07
N GLY A 465 -9.60 6.87 -31.13
CA GLY A 465 -9.13 5.64 -31.74
C GLY A 465 -7.66 5.72 -32.17
N LYS A 466 -7.26 6.80 -32.84
CA LYS A 466 -5.88 7.04 -33.23
C LYS A 466 -4.94 7.14 -32.02
N SER A 467 -5.34 7.88 -30.98
CA SER A 467 -4.56 8.00 -29.74
C SER A 467 -4.37 6.64 -29.04
N LEU A 468 -5.40 5.79 -29.03
CA LEU A 468 -5.32 4.43 -28.48
C LEU A 468 -4.44 3.51 -29.31
N ASP A 469 -4.50 3.60 -30.64
CA ASP A 469 -3.64 2.82 -31.53
C ASP A 469 -2.17 3.22 -31.37
N GLU A 470 -1.88 4.53 -31.29
CA GLU A 470 -0.54 5.03 -30.98
C GLU A 470 -0.05 4.56 -29.61
N ALA A 471 -0.90 4.62 -28.58
CA ALA A 471 -0.57 4.11 -27.25
C ALA A 471 -0.26 2.60 -27.27
N GLY A 472 -1.09 1.81 -27.97
CA GLY A 472 -0.89 0.37 -28.11
C GLY A 472 0.45 0.00 -28.77
N THR A 473 0.89 0.76 -29.78
CA THR A 473 2.20 0.52 -30.42
C THR A 473 3.39 0.83 -29.53
N LYS A 474 3.24 1.76 -28.58
CA LYS A 474 4.33 2.21 -27.69
C LYS A 474 4.33 1.52 -26.34
N LEU A 475 3.22 0.87 -25.95
CA LEU A 475 2.96 0.32 -24.62
C LEU A 475 4.14 -0.46 -24.03
N SER A 476 4.76 -1.35 -24.81
CA SER A 476 5.86 -2.20 -24.35
C SER A 476 7.26 -1.58 -24.50
N SER A 477 7.43 -0.59 -25.38
CA SER A 477 8.75 -0.03 -25.73
C SER A 477 9.03 1.33 -25.11
N ASP A 478 7.99 2.15 -24.94
CA ASP A 478 8.06 3.50 -24.35
C ASP A 478 6.77 3.81 -23.58
N PRO A 479 6.66 3.33 -22.33
CA PRO A 479 5.49 3.56 -21.47
C PRO A 479 5.18 5.05 -21.25
N SER A 480 6.21 5.92 -21.27
CA SER A 480 6.02 7.37 -21.09
C SER A 480 5.30 7.97 -22.28
N ALA A 481 5.76 7.67 -23.50
CA ALA A 481 5.10 8.16 -24.70
C ALA A 481 3.72 7.51 -24.91
N ALA A 482 3.51 6.27 -24.46
CA ALA A 482 2.19 5.65 -24.41
C ALA A 482 1.24 6.39 -23.46
N LEU A 483 1.73 6.81 -22.29
CA LEU A 483 0.95 7.60 -21.33
C LEU A 483 0.47 8.92 -21.93
N ASP A 484 1.34 9.64 -22.63
CA ASP A 484 0.98 10.91 -23.26
C ASP A 484 -0.10 10.73 -24.34
N SER A 485 0.01 9.68 -25.16
CA SER A 485 -1.04 9.32 -26.13
C SER A 485 -2.37 8.97 -25.44
N ILE A 486 -2.35 8.22 -24.32
CA ILE A 486 -3.57 7.91 -23.55
C ILE A 486 -4.18 9.17 -22.94
N ARG A 487 -3.38 10.13 -22.45
CA ARG A 487 -3.86 11.41 -21.91
C ARG A 487 -4.56 12.26 -22.96
N GLU A 488 -4.01 12.33 -24.17
CA GLU A 488 -4.66 12.99 -25.30
C GLU A 488 -5.99 12.30 -25.64
N GLY A 489 -5.99 10.97 -25.72
CA GLY A 489 -7.19 10.15 -25.94
C GLY A 489 -8.27 10.35 -24.86
N LEU A 490 -7.90 10.39 -23.58
CA LEU A 490 -8.82 10.63 -22.46
C LEU A 490 -9.42 12.04 -22.50
N SER A 491 -8.64 13.04 -22.90
CA SER A 491 -9.12 14.42 -23.04
C SER A 491 -10.18 14.52 -24.14
N SER A 492 -9.93 13.88 -25.30
CA SER A 492 -10.92 13.79 -26.38
C SER A 492 -12.13 12.92 -26.01
N LEU A 493 -11.93 11.84 -25.26
CA LEU A 493 -13.02 10.98 -24.77
C LEU A 493 -13.91 11.71 -23.78
N GLY A 494 -13.35 12.54 -22.90
CA GLY A 494 -14.13 13.39 -22.00
C GLY A 494 -15.06 14.36 -22.74
N ILE A 495 -14.56 14.94 -23.83
CA ILE A 495 -15.35 15.78 -24.74
C ILE A 495 -16.40 14.96 -25.52
N LEU A 496 -16.09 13.72 -25.88
CA LEU A 496 -17.04 12.82 -26.55
C LEU A 496 -18.20 12.43 -25.63
N LEU A 497 -17.89 12.06 -24.39
CA LEU A 497 -18.88 11.67 -23.38
C LEU A 497 -19.78 12.84 -22.94
N SER A 498 -19.37 14.08 -23.20
CA SER A 498 -20.24 15.25 -22.99
C SER A 498 -21.30 15.46 -24.08
N LEU A 499 -21.13 14.84 -25.26
CA LEU A 499 -22.03 15.07 -26.41
C LEU A 499 -23.25 14.15 -26.41
N GLU A 500 -23.07 12.93 -25.92
CA GLU A 500 -24.06 11.87 -25.99
C GLU A 500 -23.90 10.90 -24.82
N SER A 501 -25.02 10.54 -24.21
CA SER A 501 -25.06 9.53 -23.15
C SER A 501 -24.78 8.15 -23.74
N ASP A 502 -23.61 7.60 -23.40
CA ASP A 502 -23.16 6.20 -23.48
C ASP A 502 -23.97 5.29 -24.43
N ASP A 503 -23.83 5.50 -25.74
CA ASP A 503 -24.27 4.53 -26.73
C ASP A 503 -23.26 3.36 -26.85
N GLU A 504 -23.60 2.30 -27.58
CA GLU A 504 -22.78 1.08 -27.61
C GLU A 504 -21.36 1.33 -28.15
N GLU A 505 -21.21 2.25 -29.11
CA GLU A 505 -19.92 2.60 -29.71
C GLU A 505 -19.04 3.42 -28.77
N VAL A 506 -19.60 4.48 -28.15
CA VAL A 506 -18.89 5.31 -27.17
C VAL A 506 -18.56 4.52 -25.91
N GLY A 507 -19.47 3.65 -25.46
CA GLY A 507 -19.24 2.75 -24.32
C GLY A 507 -18.11 1.75 -24.59
N THR A 508 -18.03 1.20 -25.80
CA THR A 508 -16.91 0.34 -26.23
C THR A 508 -15.60 1.11 -26.23
N LEU A 509 -15.59 2.33 -26.75
CA LEU A 509 -14.40 3.18 -26.80
C LEU A 509 -13.92 3.61 -25.41
N ARG A 510 -14.86 3.92 -24.49
CA ARG A 510 -14.56 4.19 -23.08
C ARG A 510 -13.89 2.99 -22.44
N ASN A 511 -14.48 1.80 -22.57
CA ASN A 511 -13.92 0.58 -21.99
C ASN A 511 -12.55 0.23 -22.60
N ARG A 512 -12.36 0.44 -23.91
CA ARG A 512 -11.05 0.26 -24.57
C ARG A 512 -10.00 1.22 -24.03
N THR A 513 -10.37 2.48 -23.78
CA THR A 513 -9.48 3.49 -23.20
C THR A 513 -9.08 3.11 -21.76
N LEU A 514 -10.05 2.71 -20.94
CA LEU A 514 -9.81 2.27 -19.56
C LEU A 514 -8.98 0.98 -19.51
N ALA A 515 -9.24 0.02 -20.40
CA ALA A 515 -8.44 -1.20 -20.54
C ALA A 515 -6.98 -0.88 -20.82
N MET A 516 -6.71 -0.01 -21.81
CA MET A 516 -5.35 0.39 -22.19
C MET A 516 -4.64 1.17 -21.08
N LEU A 517 -5.37 2.05 -20.38
CA LEU A 517 -4.83 2.78 -19.24
C LEU A 517 -4.38 1.82 -18.12
N SER A 518 -5.24 0.88 -17.72
CA SER A 518 -4.90 -0.09 -16.67
C SER A 518 -3.82 -1.08 -17.12
N HIS A 519 -3.75 -1.40 -18.42
CA HIS A 519 -2.66 -2.20 -18.98
C HIS A 519 -1.33 -1.46 -18.87
N LEU A 520 -1.29 -0.17 -19.21
CA LEU A 520 -0.11 0.66 -19.04
C LEU A 520 0.31 0.74 -17.56
N LYS A 521 -0.63 0.87 -16.63
CA LYS A 521 -0.35 0.83 -15.19
C LYS A 521 0.31 -0.49 -14.78
N TYR A 522 -0.22 -1.62 -15.25
CA TYR A 522 0.40 -2.93 -15.06
C TYR A 522 1.85 -2.97 -15.59
N VAL A 523 2.10 -2.46 -16.80
CA VAL A 523 3.45 -2.45 -17.40
C VAL A 523 4.43 -1.62 -16.58
N ILE A 524 4.03 -0.43 -16.14
CA ILE A 524 4.91 0.42 -15.31
C ILE A 524 5.14 -0.23 -13.95
N GLN A 525 4.09 -0.78 -13.33
CA GLN A 525 4.20 -1.49 -12.07
C GLN A 525 5.16 -2.68 -12.17
N PHE A 526 5.07 -3.46 -13.26
CA PHE A 526 5.97 -4.57 -13.54
C PHE A 526 7.43 -4.10 -13.65
N GLN A 527 7.69 -2.94 -14.28
CA GLN A 527 9.04 -2.37 -14.33
C GLN A 527 9.54 -1.97 -12.94
N VAL A 528 8.71 -1.30 -12.13
CA VAL A 528 9.05 -0.92 -10.74
C VAL A 528 9.30 -2.16 -9.88
N SER A 529 8.43 -3.16 -9.99
CA SER A 529 8.52 -4.41 -9.25
C SER A 529 9.71 -5.26 -9.69
N SER A 530 10.25 -5.08 -10.90
CA SER A 530 11.48 -5.74 -11.36
C SER A 530 12.77 -5.09 -10.80
N GLN A 531 12.71 -3.79 -10.47
CA GLN A 531 13.83 -3.07 -9.84
C GLN A 531 13.91 -3.34 -8.33
N ARG A 532 12.80 -3.74 -7.71
CA ARG A 532 12.72 -4.18 -6.31
C ARG A 532 12.94 -5.69 -6.26
N GLN A 533 13.89 -6.18 -5.46
CA GLN A 533 14.22 -7.61 -5.44
C GLN A 533 13.56 -8.39 -4.29
N HIS A 534 13.28 -7.75 -3.15
CA HIS A 534 12.71 -8.40 -1.95
C HIS A 534 12.10 -7.37 -0.98
N GLY A 535 11.37 -7.86 0.04
CA GLY A 535 10.85 -7.07 1.16
C GLY A 535 9.38 -6.64 1.00
N VAL A 536 8.84 -5.97 2.02
CA VAL A 536 7.41 -5.57 2.06
C VAL A 536 7.05 -4.64 0.90
N GLN A 537 7.93 -3.71 0.51
CA GLN A 537 7.72 -2.85 -0.64
C GLN A 537 7.66 -3.58 -1.99
N PHE A 538 8.35 -4.72 -2.11
CA PHE A 538 8.24 -5.59 -3.28
C PHE A 538 6.90 -6.33 -3.28
N ILE A 539 6.47 -6.84 -2.12
CA ILE A 539 5.17 -7.49 -1.93
C ILE A 539 4.02 -6.54 -2.29
N THR A 540 3.99 -5.33 -1.71
CA THR A 540 3.00 -4.29 -2.07
C THR A 540 3.03 -3.98 -3.56
N SER A 541 4.22 -3.88 -4.16
CA SER A 541 4.37 -3.62 -5.60
C SER A 541 3.75 -4.72 -6.47
N ARG A 542 3.89 -6.00 -6.08
CA ARG A 542 3.30 -7.15 -6.79
C ARG A 542 1.79 -7.29 -6.58
N ILE A 543 1.29 -6.91 -5.40
CA ILE A 543 -0.15 -6.79 -5.13
C ILE A 543 -0.79 -5.81 -6.13
N LEU A 544 -0.16 -4.67 -6.37
CA LEU A 544 -0.69 -3.66 -7.29
C LEU A 544 -0.60 -4.07 -8.75
N GLU A 545 0.45 -4.81 -9.09
CA GLU A 545 0.58 -5.40 -10.43
C GLU A 545 -0.60 -6.32 -10.72
N ASN A 546 -1.03 -7.11 -9.74
CA ASN A 546 -2.24 -7.93 -9.84
C ASN A 546 -3.51 -7.07 -10.01
N LEU A 547 -3.69 -6.04 -9.18
CA LEU A 547 -4.89 -5.20 -9.23
C LEU A 547 -5.03 -4.47 -10.57
N HIS A 548 -3.96 -3.86 -11.08
CA HIS A 548 -3.97 -3.18 -12.38
C HIS A 548 -4.23 -4.15 -13.54
N ALA A 549 -3.66 -5.36 -13.48
CA ALA A 549 -3.92 -6.39 -14.48
C ALA A 549 -5.37 -6.89 -14.44
N SER A 550 -5.94 -7.07 -13.25
CA SER A 550 -7.33 -7.50 -13.03
C SER A 550 -8.33 -6.44 -13.51
N ASP A 551 -8.08 -5.16 -13.21
CA ASP A 551 -8.89 -4.05 -13.69
C ASP A 551 -8.86 -3.97 -15.21
N SER A 552 -7.66 -4.04 -15.82
CA SER A 552 -7.51 -4.05 -17.27
C SER A 552 -8.24 -5.23 -17.92
N ALA A 553 -8.10 -6.43 -17.34
CA ALA A 553 -8.78 -7.63 -17.82
C ALA A 553 -10.31 -7.50 -17.79
N THR A 554 -10.85 -6.86 -16.75
CA THR A 554 -12.29 -6.61 -16.64
C THR A 554 -12.79 -5.78 -17.82
N TYR A 555 -12.09 -4.69 -18.17
CA TYR A 555 -12.47 -3.86 -19.32
C TYR A 555 -12.27 -4.56 -20.67
N TYR A 556 -11.15 -5.28 -20.85
CA TYR A 556 -10.92 -6.07 -22.07
C TYR A 556 -12.02 -7.13 -22.29
N LYS A 557 -12.51 -7.74 -21.21
CA LYS A 557 -13.63 -8.69 -21.27
C LYS A 557 -14.93 -8.03 -21.73
N VAL A 558 -15.21 -6.81 -21.27
CA VAL A 558 -16.42 -6.06 -21.67
C VAL A 558 -16.41 -5.74 -23.16
N ILE A 559 -15.24 -5.39 -23.74
CA ILE A 559 -15.11 -5.10 -25.18
C ILE A 559 -14.91 -6.34 -26.06
N GLY A 560 -14.99 -7.55 -25.48
CA GLY A 560 -14.89 -8.81 -26.22
C GLY A 560 -13.46 -9.30 -26.49
N GLU A 561 -12.43 -8.62 -25.99
CA GLU A 561 -11.01 -9.01 -26.09
C GLU A 561 -10.63 -10.06 -25.02
N THR A 562 -11.37 -11.18 -25.02
CA THR A 562 -11.24 -12.26 -24.01
C THR A 562 -9.82 -12.81 -23.86
N LYS A 563 -9.06 -12.93 -24.97
CA LYS A 563 -7.68 -13.43 -24.93
C LYS A 563 -6.75 -12.50 -24.12
N ALA A 564 -6.85 -11.19 -24.33
CA ALA A 564 -6.04 -10.22 -23.59
C ALA A 564 -6.46 -10.18 -22.11
N ALA A 565 -7.77 -10.29 -21.85
CA ALA A 565 -8.31 -10.37 -20.49
C ALA A 565 -7.81 -11.60 -19.73
N ASP A 566 -7.86 -12.78 -20.35
CA ASP A 566 -7.39 -14.02 -19.74
C ASP A 566 -5.87 -13.98 -19.48
N GLU A 567 -5.09 -13.45 -20.44
CA GLU A 567 -3.64 -13.26 -20.29
C GLU A 567 -3.29 -12.34 -19.12
N LEU A 568 -3.93 -11.17 -19.01
CA LEU A 568 -3.70 -10.23 -17.90
C LEU A 568 -4.15 -10.81 -16.55
N THR A 569 -5.29 -11.51 -16.53
CA THR A 569 -5.75 -12.20 -15.31
C THR A 569 -4.69 -13.19 -14.81
N ASP A 570 -4.11 -13.98 -15.73
CA ASP A 570 -3.08 -14.95 -15.40
C ASP A 570 -1.74 -14.31 -15.00
N LEU A 571 -1.33 -13.22 -15.66
CA LEU A 571 -0.16 -12.43 -15.26
C LEU A 571 -0.32 -11.83 -13.87
N GLY A 572 -1.51 -11.29 -13.55
CA GLY A 572 -1.82 -10.78 -12.23
C GLY A 572 -1.69 -11.86 -11.15
N LYS A 573 -2.17 -13.08 -11.41
CA LYS A 573 -2.04 -14.21 -10.48
C LYS A 573 -0.58 -14.61 -10.26
N LEU A 574 0.26 -14.57 -11.29
CA LEU A 574 1.70 -14.81 -11.14
C LEU A 574 2.35 -13.75 -10.24
N ALA A 575 1.97 -12.48 -10.38
CA ALA A 575 2.47 -11.40 -9.51
C ALA A 575 2.07 -11.65 -8.05
N LEU A 576 0.79 -11.97 -7.79
CA LEU A 576 0.30 -12.23 -6.43
C LEU A 576 0.93 -13.48 -5.80
N ALA A 577 1.10 -14.56 -6.58
CA ALA A 577 1.83 -15.75 -6.13
C ALA A 577 3.29 -15.43 -5.74
N THR A 578 3.95 -14.56 -6.50
CA THR A 578 5.31 -14.10 -6.20
C THR A 578 5.36 -13.27 -4.92
N ALA A 579 4.32 -12.46 -4.65
CA ALA A 579 4.19 -11.71 -3.41
C ALA A 579 4.11 -12.65 -2.20
N TYR A 580 3.24 -13.67 -2.25
CA TYR A 580 3.13 -14.69 -1.21
C TYR A 580 4.43 -15.47 -1.01
N ALA A 581 5.10 -15.86 -2.09
CA ALA A 581 6.39 -16.55 -2.01
C ALA A 581 7.47 -15.67 -1.35
N SER A 582 7.44 -14.35 -1.60
CA SER A 582 8.37 -13.40 -0.96
C SER A 582 8.10 -13.25 0.54
N GLU A 583 6.85 -13.17 0.97
CA GLU A 583 6.49 -13.23 2.39
C GLU A 583 6.98 -14.52 3.05
N ALA A 584 6.75 -15.66 2.40
CA ALA A 584 7.19 -16.95 2.90
C ALA A 584 8.71 -17.02 3.07
N GLN A 585 9.48 -16.43 2.15
CA GLN A 585 10.94 -16.33 2.25
C GLN A 585 11.40 -15.44 3.41
N ILE A 586 10.69 -14.34 3.70
CA ILE A 586 10.99 -13.49 4.87
C ILE A 586 10.84 -14.33 6.14
N PHE A 587 9.69 -14.97 6.34
CA PHE A 587 9.44 -15.77 7.54
C PHE A 587 10.31 -17.03 7.62
N ALA A 588 10.69 -17.61 6.48
CA ALA A 588 11.61 -18.75 6.44
C ALA A 588 12.97 -18.37 7.04
N ARG A 589 13.55 -17.25 6.60
CA ARG A 589 14.82 -16.73 7.14
C ARG A 589 14.70 -16.40 8.63
N GLN A 590 13.60 -15.77 9.02
CA GLN A 590 13.35 -15.50 10.43
C GLN A 590 13.27 -16.78 11.24
N SER A 591 12.56 -17.81 10.77
CA SER A 591 12.42 -19.07 11.50
C SER A 591 13.77 -19.73 11.79
N GLU A 592 14.72 -19.64 10.87
CA GLU A 592 16.10 -20.15 11.07
C GLU A 592 16.84 -19.34 12.15
N GLN A 593 16.71 -18.01 12.14
CA GLN A 593 17.28 -17.14 13.17
C GLN A 593 16.68 -17.40 14.55
N TRP A 594 15.37 -17.57 14.62
CA TRP A 594 14.65 -17.86 15.86
C TRP A 594 15.00 -19.25 16.40
N ALA A 595 15.16 -20.25 15.52
CA ALA A 595 15.63 -21.57 15.91
C ALA A 595 17.03 -21.53 16.53
N PHE A 596 17.94 -20.72 15.95
CA PHE A 596 19.26 -20.49 16.54
C PHE A 596 19.19 -19.81 17.92
N ARG A 597 18.30 -18.82 18.09
CA ARG A 597 18.06 -18.17 19.39
C ARG A 597 17.51 -19.15 20.43
N ALA A 598 16.56 -19.99 20.04
CA ALA A 598 15.99 -21.01 20.91
C ALA A 598 17.06 -22.03 21.34
N GLN A 599 17.95 -22.43 20.43
CA GLN A 599 19.10 -23.28 20.75
C GLN A 599 20.00 -22.64 21.81
N LEU A 600 20.44 -21.39 21.60
CA LEU A 600 21.31 -20.69 22.55
C LEU A 600 20.66 -20.49 23.91
N SER A 601 19.36 -20.12 23.92
CA SER A 601 18.61 -19.95 25.16
C SER A 601 18.50 -21.26 25.92
N ARG A 602 18.18 -22.38 25.26
CA ARG A 602 18.19 -23.72 25.88
C ARG A 602 19.53 -24.02 26.53
N THR A 603 20.65 -23.83 25.82
CA THR A 603 22.00 -24.09 26.37
C THR A 603 22.27 -23.24 27.61
N ASN A 604 21.89 -21.96 27.59
CA ASN A 604 22.11 -21.07 28.73
C ASN A 604 21.25 -21.47 29.94
N THR A 605 19.95 -21.72 29.74
CA THR A 605 19.04 -22.15 30.81
C THR A 605 19.50 -23.46 31.45
N LEU A 606 19.97 -24.42 30.65
CA LEU A 606 20.44 -25.70 31.19
C LEU A 606 21.77 -25.59 31.95
N LYS A 607 22.66 -24.65 31.57
CA LYS A 607 23.87 -24.32 32.34
C LYS A 607 23.53 -23.69 33.68
N GLU A 608 22.55 -22.80 33.72
CA GLU A 608 22.09 -22.20 34.98
C GLU A 608 21.54 -23.25 35.96
N PHE A 609 20.90 -24.32 35.47
CA PHE A 609 20.52 -25.45 36.31
C PHE A 609 21.72 -26.25 36.89
N ASP A 610 22.88 -26.20 36.22
CA ASP A 610 24.10 -26.87 36.70
C ASP A 610 24.89 -26.01 37.71
N ASP A 611 24.64 -24.68 37.75
CA ASP A 611 25.26 -23.75 38.69
C ASP A 611 24.49 -23.73 40.03
N GLU A 612 25.08 -24.32 41.08
CA GLU A 612 24.47 -24.50 42.42
C GLU A 612 23.95 -23.19 43.11
N ILE A 613 24.37 -22.01 42.65
CA ILE A 613 23.96 -20.70 43.19
C ILE A 613 22.60 -20.22 42.63
N ALA A 614 22.15 -20.75 41.48
CA ALA A 614 20.93 -20.33 40.80
C ALA A 614 19.63 -20.88 41.43
N GLN A 615 19.73 -21.76 42.44
CA GLN A 615 18.59 -22.41 43.11
C GLN A 615 17.66 -21.44 43.89
N PHE A 616 17.93 -20.13 43.88
CA PHE A 616 17.16 -19.09 44.58
C PHE A 616 16.44 -18.09 43.66
N VAL A 617 16.44 -18.27 42.33
CA VAL A 617 15.70 -17.40 41.41
C VAL A 617 14.24 -17.84 41.35
N GLU A 618 13.32 -17.02 41.89
CA GLU A 618 11.87 -17.29 41.98
C GLU A 618 11.08 -17.01 40.68
N GLU A 619 11.74 -16.78 39.54
CA GLU A 619 11.08 -16.70 38.21
C GLU A 619 11.46 -17.91 37.35
N ASP A 620 10.47 -18.57 36.72
CA ASP A 620 10.66 -19.75 35.85
C ASP A 620 11.48 -19.34 34.60
N VAL A 621 12.82 -19.37 34.71
CA VAL A 621 13.77 -19.08 33.61
C VAL A 621 13.43 -19.87 32.34
N SER A 622 12.85 -21.06 32.50
CA SER A 622 12.36 -21.91 31.41
C SER A 622 11.26 -21.29 30.57
N ASP A 623 10.40 -20.42 31.13
CA ASP A 623 9.26 -19.85 30.41
C ASP A 623 9.71 -18.92 29.29
N SER A 624 10.80 -18.19 29.50
CA SER A 624 11.41 -17.34 28.47
C SER A 624 11.92 -18.16 27.28
N THR A 625 12.54 -19.32 27.54
CA THR A 625 13.02 -20.24 26.52
C THR A 625 11.86 -20.94 25.80
N VAL A 626 10.81 -21.34 26.52
CA VAL A 626 9.59 -21.90 25.92
C VAL A 626 8.96 -20.90 24.97
N LYS A 627 8.86 -19.63 25.37
CA LYS A 627 8.35 -18.55 24.51
C LYS A 627 9.17 -18.40 23.22
N LEU A 628 10.50 -18.52 23.27
CA LEU A 628 11.35 -18.50 22.07
C LEU A 628 11.06 -19.69 21.14
N HIS A 629 10.77 -20.88 21.68
CA HIS A 629 10.33 -22.02 20.87
C HIS A 629 8.98 -21.74 20.20
N ASP A 630 8.03 -21.19 20.96
CA ASP A 630 6.69 -20.86 20.45
C ASP A 630 6.73 -19.80 19.36
N ASP A 631 7.54 -18.75 19.54
CA ASP A 631 7.77 -17.74 18.51
C ASP A 631 8.41 -18.36 17.25
N THR A 632 9.36 -19.29 17.41
CA THR A 632 9.98 -20.00 16.28
C THR A 632 8.95 -20.85 15.52
N VAL A 633 8.14 -21.62 16.25
CA VAL A 633 7.05 -22.44 15.71
C VAL A 633 6.04 -21.56 14.96
N ARG A 634 5.67 -20.40 15.52
CA ARG A 634 4.78 -19.43 14.88
C ARG A 634 5.36 -18.95 13.54
N ARG A 635 6.65 -18.62 13.46
CA ARG A 635 7.30 -18.22 12.19
C ARG A 635 7.27 -19.30 11.13
N ILE A 636 7.53 -20.56 11.49
CA ILE A 636 7.42 -21.66 10.51
C ILE A 636 5.98 -21.86 10.05
N ARG A 637 5.00 -21.77 10.96
CA ARG A 637 3.58 -21.84 10.58
C ARG A 637 3.21 -20.74 9.57
N GLN A 638 3.69 -19.50 9.77
CA GLN A 638 3.53 -18.40 8.82
C GLN A 638 4.19 -18.70 7.45
N THR A 639 5.42 -19.23 7.45
CA THR A 639 6.11 -19.66 6.22
C THR A 639 5.30 -20.69 5.43
N VAL A 640 4.77 -21.71 6.12
CA VAL A 640 3.96 -22.76 5.49
C VAL A 640 2.70 -22.17 4.88
N ALA A 641 1.96 -21.35 5.64
CA ALA A 641 0.72 -20.73 5.17
C ALA A 641 0.95 -19.83 3.94
N ALA A 642 2.01 -19.02 3.95
CA ALA A 642 2.36 -18.15 2.82
C ALA A 642 2.79 -18.94 1.56
N PHE A 643 3.57 -20.03 1.70
CA PHE A 643 3.89 -20.89 0.55
C PHE A 643 2.66 -21.66 0.03
N GLU A 644 1.75 -22.08 0.90
CA GLU A 644 0.48 -22.70 0.50
C GLU A 644 -0.38 -21.70 -0.29
N ALA A 645 -0.49 -20.44 0.16
CA ALA A 645 -1.15 -19.37 -0.58
C ALA A 645 -0.50 -19.14 -1.97
N ALA A 646 0.83 -19.05 -2.04
CA ALA A 646 1.57 -18.93 -3.31
C ALA A 646 1.28 -20.09 -4.27
N THR A 647 1.27 -21.32 -3.75
CA THR A 647 1.01 -22.54 -4.52
C THR A 647 -0.42 -22.57 -5.05
N ASN A 648 -1.39 -22.17 -4.22
CA ASN A 648 -2.79 -22.09 -4.61
C ASN A 648 -3.00 -21.05 -5.73
N GLU A 649 -2.34 -19.90 -5.61
CA GLU A 649 -2.44 -18.84 -6.60
C GLU A 649 -1.79 -19.22 -7.94
N LEU A 650 -0.60 -19.86 -7.93
CA LEU A 650 0.00 -20.42 -9.16
C LEU A 650 -0.87 -21.49 -9.82
N ASN A 651 -1.54 -22.33 -9.03
CA ASN A 651 -2.47 -23.32 -9.56
C ASN A 651 -3.72 -22.70 -10.18
N SER A 652 -4.06 -21.46 -9.80
CA SER A 652 -5.22 -20.74 -10.30
C SER A 652 -5.01 -20.19 -11.73
N VAL A 653 -3.76 -20.13 -12.22
CA VAL A 653 -3.37 -19.71 -13.59
C VAL A 653 -3.86 -20.72 -14.63
N LYS A 654 -4.63 -20.28 -15.63
CA LYS A 654 -5.31 -21.20 -16.58
C LYS A 654 -4.65 -21.31 -17.95
N GLY A 655 -4.05 -20.25 -18.47
CA GLY A 655 -3.54 -20.16 -19.83
C GLY A 655 -2.29 -21.02 -20.06
N GLU A 656 -2.37 -21.98 -20.98
CA GLU A 656 -1.28 -22.93 -21.28
C GLU A 656 0.02 -22.23 -21.74
N ASP A 657 -0.11 -21.18 -22.56
CA ASP A 657 1.04 -20.39 -23.01
C ASP A 657 1.74 -19.67 -21.84
N ILE A 658 0.97 -19.12 -20.89
CA ILE A 658 1.52 -18.45 -19.71
C ILE A 658 2.13 -19.47 -18.75
N ARG A 659 1.46 -20.60 -18.54
CA ARG A 659 1.96 -21.71 -17.70
C ARG A 659 3.29 -22.26 -18.23
N SER A 660 3.39 -22.47 -19.55
CA SER A 660 4.61 -22.97 -20.18
C SER A 660 5.75 -21.94 -20.18
N LYS A 661 5.50 -20.68 -20.59
CA LYS A 661 6.52 -19.62 -20.61
C LYS A 661 7.11 -19.32 -19.23
N ASN A 662 6.30 -19.43 -18.17
CA ASN A 662 6.72 -19.14 -16.80
C ASN A 662 7.04 -20.41 -15.99
N ASN A 663 7.06 -21.61 -16.60
CA ASN A 663 7.35 -22.87 -15.92
C ASN A 663 6.46 -23.11 -14.67
N VAL A 664 5.18 -22.74 -14.72
CA VAL A 664 4.27 -22.76 -13.56
C VAL A 664 4.17 -24.14 -12.94
N ASP A 665 4.07 -25.21 -13.74
CA ASP A 665 3.97 -26.59 -13.22
C ASP A 665 5.22 -27.02 -12.44
N ALA A 666 6.40 -26.57 -12.87
CA ALA A 666 7.65 -26.85 -12.17
C ALA A 666 7.71 -26.05 -10.86
N GLN A 667 7.34 -24.76 -10.89
CA GLN A 667 7.28 -23.92 -9.70
C GLN A 667 6.28 -24.45 -8.66
N VAL A 668 5.08 -24.88 -9.07
CA VAL A 668 4.09 -25.49 -8.17
C VAL A 668 4.66 -26.73 -7.48
N LYS A 669 5.27 -27.65 -8.22
CA LYS A 669 5.86 -28.86 -7.64
C LYS A 669 7.05 -28.54 -6.72
N GLN A 670 7.87 -27.55 -7.08
CA GLN A 670 8.95 -27.06 -6.25
C GLN A 670 8.42 -26.49 -4.94
N LEU A 671 7.41 -25.61 -4.99
CA LEU A 671 6.78 -25.04 -3.80
C LEU A 671 6.10 -26.11 -2.93
N GLN A 672 5.45 -27.11 -3.53
CA GLN A 672 4.91 -28.26 -2.79
C GLN A 672 6.02 -29.02 -2.03
N GLY A 673 7.16 -29.27 -2.66
CA GLY A 673 8.34 -29.85 -2.00
C GLY A 673 8.84 -28.98 -0.85
N VAL A 674 8.89 -27.65 -1.05
CA VAL A 674 9.28 -26.67 -0.02
C VAL A 674 8.29 -26.65 1.15
N ILE A 675 6.98 -26.69 0.90
CA ILE A 675 5.94 -26.76 1.93
C ILE A 675 6.13 -28.01 2.79
N VAL A 676 6.31 -29.18 2.17
CA VAL A 676 6.50 -30.43 2.90
C VAL A 676 7.82 -30.41 3.68
N LYS A 677 8.90 -29.83 3.14
CA LYS A 677 10.14 -29.59 3.88
C LYS A 677 9.89 -28.74 5.14
N PHE A 678 9.17 -27.62 5.03
CA PHE A 678 8.87 -26.77 6.19
C PHE A 678 7.89 -27.41 7.18
N LYS A 679 6.99 -28.31 6.76
CA LYS A 679 6.21 -29.17 7.68
C LYS A 679 7.12 -30.13 8.45
N GLY A 680 8.19 -30.61 7.81
CA GLY A 680 9.28 -31.33 8.48
C GLY A 680 10.01 -30.46 9.50
N ASP A 681 10.44 -29.25 9.12
CA ASP A 681 11.10 -28.29 10.02
C ASP A 681 10.18 -27.91 11.21
N LEU A 682 8.88 -27.72 10.99
CA LEU A 682 7.88 -27.48 12.04
C LEU A 682 7.83 -28.63 13.05
N SER A 683 7.69 -29.86 12.55
CA SER A 683 7.61 -31.06 13.39
C SER A 683 8.92 -31.26 14.17
N ARG A 684 10.06 -30.97 13.56
CA ARG A 684 11.38 -31.03 14.20
C ARG A 684 11.51 -30.03 15.35
N LEU A 685 11.09 -28.78 15.15
CA LEU A 685 11.17 -27.76 16.21
C LEU A 685 10.14 -27.96 17.33
N LEU A 686 8.96 -28.51 17.03
CA LEU A 686 8.03 -28.99 18.06
C LEU A 686 8.69 -30.11 18.88
N GLY A 687 9.36 -31.05 18.22
CA GLY A 687 10.16 -32.08 18.88
C GLY A 687 11.27 -31.49 19.76
N ALA A 688 11.95 -30.44 19.30
CA ALA A 688 12.98 -29.75 20.06
C ALA A 688 12.45 -29.06 21.33
N LYS A 689 11.25 -28.46 21.24
CA LYS A 689 10.53 -27.88 22.39
C LYS A 689 10.19 -28.97 23.42
N SER A 690 9.59 -30.08 22.99
CA SER A 690 9.26 -31.18 23.90
C SER A 690 10.52 -31.79 24.52
N ASP A 691 11.60 -31.94 23.75
CA ASP A 691 12.89 -32.43 24.27
C ASP A 691 13.48 -31.49 25.34
N PHE A 692 13.45 -30.17 25.12
CA PHE A 692 13.84 -29.19 26.14
C PHE A 692 13.01 -29.30 27.42
N LEU A 693 11.68 -29.39 27.30
CA LEU A 693 10.79 -29.56 28.46
C LEU A 693 11.10 -30.87 29.21
N ALA A 694 11.41 -31.95 28.50
CA ALA A 694 11.80 -33.21 29.10
C ALA A 694 13.08 -33.07 29.94
N GLU A 695 14.09 -32.36 29.43
CA GLU A 695 15.33 -32.09 30.17
C GLU A 695 15.09 -31.21 31.41
N VAL A 696 14.28 -30.16 31.29
CA VAL A 696 13.91 -29.29 32.43
C VAL A 696 13.20 -30.10 33.52
N TYR A 697 12.19 -30.89 33.17
CA TYR A 697 11.47 -31.72 34.14
C TYR A 697 12.33 -32.84 34.72
N SER A 698 13.26 -33.40 33.93
CA SER A 698 14.27 -34.35 34.42
C SER A 698 15.17 -33.71 35.47
N LYS A 699 15.71 -32.52 35.21
CA LYS A 699 16.55 -31.77 36.17
C LYS A 699 15.76 -31.30 37.41
N LYS A 700 14.47 -30.97 37.26
CA LYS A 700 13.55 -30.64 38.39
C LYS A 700 13.10 -31.89 39.17
N GLY A 701 13.42 -33.11 38.72
CA GLY A 701 13.09 -34.37 39.41
C GLY A 701 11.69 -34.93 39.14
N ASP A 702 10.93 -34.38 38.19
CA ASP A 702 9.61 -34.90 37.77
C ASP A 702 9.77 -35.92 36.63
N ALA A 703 10.12 -37.16 37.00
CA ALA A 703 10.36 -38.24 36.05
C ALA A 703 9.12 -38.60 35.21
N SER A 704 7.91 -38.38 35.72
CA SER A 704 6.68 -38.70 34.99
C SER A 704 6.48 -37.75 33.82
N LYS A 705 6.61 -36.43 34.06
CA LYS A 705 6.48 -35.43 33.00
C LYS A 705 7.63 -35.51 32.00
N ALA A 706 8.86 -35.74 32.47
CA ALA A 706 10.01 -35.91 31.59
C ALA A 706 9.82 -37.08 30.60
N LYS A 707 9.31 -38.23 31.05
CA LYS A 707 8.99 -39.38 30.17
C LYS A 707 7.94 -39.04 29.11
N GLN A 708 6.89 -38.31 29.50
CA GLN A 708 5.84 -37.88 28.57
C GLN A 708 6.44 -37.00 27.46
N TYR A 709 7.23 -35.99 27.83
CA TYR A 709 7.83 -35.07 26.88
C TYR A 709 8.91 -35.72 26.00
N PHE A 710 9.72 -36.65 26.51
CA PHE A 710 10.64 -37.41 25.64
C PHE A 710 9.89 -38.31 24.64
N SER A 711 8.75 -38.89 25.02
CA SER A 711 7.91 -39.65 24.09
C SER A 711 7.35 -38.75 22.99
N GLU A 712 6.80 -37.60 23.37
CA GLU A 712 6.27 -36.62 22.42
C GLU A 712 7.36 -36.12 21.46
N ALA A 713 8.54 -35.76 21.99
CA ALA A 713 9.68 -35.34 21.19
C ALA A 713 10.07 -36.40 20.14
N SER A 714 10.13 -37.67 20.53
CA SER A 714 10.44 -38.78 19.62
C SER A 714 9.38 -38.93 18.52
N ASP A 715 8.09 -38.83 18.87
CA ASP A 715 7.00 -38.95 17.91
C ASP A 715 7.00 -37.80 16.90
N ARG A 716 7.22 -36.56 17.36
CA ARG A 716 7.34 -35.36 16.51
C ARG A 716 8.55 -35.41 15.58
N LEU A 717 9.69 -35.92 16.04
CA LEU A 717 10.86 -36.08 15.18
C LEU A 717 10.68 -37.18 14.14
N ARG A 718 9.96 -38.26 14.45
CA ARG A 718 9.59 -39.27 13.43
C ARG A 718 8.63 -38.70 12.38
N GLU A 719 7.67 -37.87 12.80
CA GLU A 719 6.81 -37.12 11.88
C GLU A 719 7.64 -36.22 10.95
N ALA A 720 8.65 -35.53 11.51
CA ALA A 720 9.59 -34.71 10.73
C ALA A 720 10.36 -35.54 9.68
N VAL A 721 10.89 -36.71 10.06
CA VAL A 721 11.57 -37.65 9.14
C VAL A 721 10.65 -38.06 8.00
N GLY A 722 9.39 -38.38 8.30
CA GLY A 722 8.39 -38.71 7.28
C GLY A 722 8.20 -37.58 6.26
N ASN A 723 8.00 -36.35 6.75
CA ASN A 723 7.86 -35.18 5.89
C ASN A 723 9.11 -34.92 5.04
N TYR A 724 10.32 -34.95 5.61
CA TYR A 724 11.54 -34.77 4.85
C TYR A 724 11.72 -35.84 3.76
N THR A 725 11.41 -37.11 4.07
CA THR A 725 11.49 -38.20 3.07
C THR A 725 10.56 -37.94 1.88
N VAL A 726 9.34 -37.47 2.14
CA VAL A 726 8.38 -37.09 1.08
C VAL A 726 8.90 -35.90 0.28
N ALA A 727 9.42 -34.86 0.94
CA ALA A 727 9.98 -33.69 0.27
C ALA A 727 11.19 -34.04 -0.60
N ALA A 728 12.10 -34.91 -0.13
CA ALA A 728 13.25 -35.38 -0.91
C ALA A 728 12.81 -36.11 -2.19
N GLN A 729 11.79 -36.97 -2.11
CA GLN A 729 11.19 -37.61 -3.28
C GLN A 729 10.57 -36.60 -4.25
N MET A 730 9.90 -35.56 -3.74
CA MET A 730 9.35 -34.49 -4.58
C MET A 730 10.45 -33.73 -5.33
N PHE A 731 11.52 -33.33 -4.65
CA PHE A 731 12.67 -32.66 -5.27
C PHE A 731 13.38 -33.55 -6.30
N GLN A 732 13.53 -34.84 -6.00
CA GLN A 732 14.09 -35.81 -6.94
C GLN A 732 13.22 -35.94 -8.21
N ASN A 733 11.90 -35.94 -8.06
CA ASN A 733 10.96 -36.05 -9.18
C ASN A 733 10.95 -34.81 -10.10
N ILE A 734 11.38 -33.64 -9.60
CA ILE A 734 11.53 -32.41 -10.40
C ILE A 734 12.95 -32.19 -10.93
N GLY A 735 13.89 -33.07 -10.58
CA GLY A 735 15.29 -32.99 -11.02
C GLY A 735 16.17 -32.04 -10.19
N ASP A 736 15.72 -31.60 -9.02
CA ASP A 736 16.50 -30.78 -8.08
C ASP A 736 17.28 -31.70 -7.13
N ALA A 737 18.41 -32.23 -7.62
CA ALA A 737 19.22 -33.20 -6.89
C ALA A 737 19.82 -32.62 -5.60
N ASP A 738 20.20 -31.34 -5.61
CA ASP A 738 20.82 -30.66 -4.48
C ASP A 738 19.79 -30.48 -3.34
N ALA A 739 18.57 -30.02 -3.66
CA ALA A 739 17.50 -29.93 -2.67
C ALA A 739 17.07 -31.31 -2.16
N ALA A 740 16.98 -32.32 -3.03
CA ALA A 740 16.63 -33.68 -2.64
C ALA A 740 17.66 -34.26 -1.66
N GLN A 741 18.94 -34.11 -1.95
CA GLN A 741 20.02 -34.57 -1.08
C GLN A 741 20.03 -33.81 0.26
N SER A 742 19.89 -32.48 0.22
CA SER A 742 19.85 -31.65 1.44
C SER A 742 18.72 -32.07 2.39
N VAL A 743 17.53 -32.36 1.86
CA VAL A 743 16.39 -32.79 2.67
C VAL A 743 16.53 -34.24 3.13
N ASP A 744 17.12 -35.12 2.33
CA ASP A 744 17.45 -36.49 2.75
C ASP A 744 18.48 -36.52 3.89
N ASP A 745 19.51 -35.66 3.82
CA ASP A 745 20.49 -35.49 4.90
C ASP A 745 19.82 -34.99 6.19
N LYS A 746 18.86 -34.05 6.08
CA LYS A 746 18.00 -33.63 7.21
C LYS A 746 17.19 -34.79 7.79
N ALA A 747 16.59 -35.62 6.94
CA ALA A 747 15.83 -36.80 7.39
C ALA A 747 16.71 -37.77 8.18
N ARG A 748 17.90 -38.11 7.66
CA ARG A 748 18.86 -39.00 8.33
C ARG A 748 19.33 -38.45 9.67
N THR A 749 19.69 -37.16 9.69
CA THR A 749 20.14 -36.49 10.91
C THR A 749 19.05 -36.45 11.97
N THR A 750 17.81 -36.14 11.57
CA THR A 750 16.65 -36.09 12.47
C THR A 750 16.29 -37.48 13.01
N ASP A 751 16.42 -38.55 12.20
CA ASP A 751 16.19 -39.93 12.65
C ASP A 751 17.21 -40.37 13.72
N LEU A 752 18.49 -39.99 13.57
CA LEU A 752 19.51 -40.26 14.59
C LEU A 752 19.18 -39.59 15.93
N ILE A 753 18.74 -38.32 15.89
CA ILE A 753 18.33 -37.59 17.10
C ILE A 753 17.07 -38.22 17.72
N ALA A 754 16.08 -38.58 16.90
CA ALA A 754 14.85 -39.23 17.36
C ALA A 754 15.12 -40.54 18.12
N ARG A 755 16.12 -41.31 17.67
CA ARG A 755 16.57 -42.53 18.35
C ARG A 755 17.28 -42.22 19.67
N GLY A 756 18.17 -41.22 19.70
CA GLY A 756 18.82 -40.79 20.94
C GLY A 756 17.83 -40.34 22.02
N ILE A 757 16.82 -39.56 21.64
CA ILE A 757 15.73 -39.12 22.52
C ILE A 757 14.88 -40.30 23.00
N TRP A 758 14.57 -41.24 22.11
CA TRP A 758 13.86 -42.47 22.49
C TRP A 758 14.66 -43.29 23.51
N ASP A 759 15.97 -43.41 23.32
CA ASP A 759 16.86 -44.12 24.26
C ASP A 759 16.89 -43.42 25.63
N ASN A 760 16.83 -42.09 25.68
CA ASN A 760 16.68 -41.34 26.93
C ASN A 760 15.38 -41.68 27.66
N ARG A 761 14.25 -41.78 26.95
CA ARG A 761 12.99 -42.27 27.53
C ARG A 761 13.14 -43.69 28.08
N GLN A 762 13.85 -44.59 27.37
CA GLN A 762 14.09 -45.96 27.85
C GLN A 762 14.98 -46.01 29.09
N LYS A 763 16.00 -45.14 29.18
CA LYS A 763 16.84 -44.99 30.37
C LYS A 763 16.01 -44.57 31.58
N MET A 764 15.11 -43.60 31.42
CA MET A 764 14.21 -43.20 32.50
C MET A 764 13.25 -44.32 32.93
N ASP A 765 12.88 -45.24 32.04
CA ASP A 765 12.12 -46.45 32.41
C ASP A 765 12.92 -47.48 33.20
N ARG A 766 14.26 -47.37 33.17
CA ARG A 766 15.20 -48.18 33.93
C ARG A 766 15.78 -47.45 35.15
N ASP A 767 15.23 -46.28 35.49
CA ASP A 767 15.74 -45.37 36.52
C ASP A 767 17.21 -44.93 36.29
N GLU A 768 17.64 -44.88 35.03
CA GLU A 768 18.94 -44.37 34.60
C GLU A 768 18.84 -42.89 34.17
N THR A 769 19.90 -42.12 34.41
CA THR A 769 19.95 -40.71 34.03
C THR A 769 20.00 -40.53 32.50
N PRO A 770 19.17 -39.65 31.91
CA PRO A 770 19.24 -39.31 30.50
C PRO A 770 20.61 -38.76 30.09
N THR A 771 20.98 -38.94 28.82
CA THR A 771 22.16 -38.31 28.22
C THR A 771 21.71 -37.09 27.43
N TYR A 772 22.07 -35.91 27.92
CA TYR A 772 21.69 -34.64 27.29
C TYR A 772 22.49 -34.37 26.01
N LEU A 773 21.86 -33.70 25.05
CA LEU A 773 22.44 -33.42 23.74
C LEU A 773 23.61 -32.43 23.83
N GLY A 774 24.68 -32.70 23.09
CA GLY A 774 25.82 -31.79 22.93
C GLY A 774 25.57 -30.69 21.89
N ASP A 775 26.49 -29.73 21.77
CA ASP A 775 26.34 -28.58 20.85
C ASP A 775 26.10 -28.97 19.39
N SER A 776 26.76 -30.03 18.90
CA SER A 776 26.59 -30.53 17.53
C SER A 776 25.22 -31.19 17.31
N GLU A 777 24.71 -31.90 18.30
CA GLU A 777 23.39 -32.54 18.26
C GLU A 777 22.27 -31.51 18.41
N LEU A 778 22.49 -30.46 19.21
CA LEU A 778 21.60 -29.31 19.30
C LEU A 778 21.58 -28.51 18.00
N ALA A 779 22.73 -28.26 17.37
CA ALA A 779 22.77 -27.60 16.05
C ALA A 779 21.98 -28.41 15.01
N ALA A 780 22.13 -29.74 15.04
CA ALA A 780 21.37 -30.64 14.19
C ALA A 780 19.86 -30.63 14.52
N LEU A 781 19.48 -30.58 15.79
CA LEU A 781 18.08 -30.52 16.24
C LEU A 781 17.40 -29.20 15.89
N TYR A 782 18.09 -28.05 15.95
CA TYR A 782 17.52 -26.71 15.73
C TYR A 782 17.73 -26.16 14.32
N LEU A 783 18.87 -26.41 13.67
CA LEU A 783 19.18 -25.91 12.33
C LEU A 783 19.04 -26.96 11.22
N GLY A 784 19.00 -28.25 11.59
CA GLY A 784 18.92 -29.34 10.62
C GLY A 784 20.22 -29.54 9.83
N THR A 785 21.35 -29.07 10.35
CA THR A 785 22.68 -29.28 9.77
C THR A 785 23.48 -30.26 10.62
N GLY A 786 24.02 -31.30 10.00
CA GLY A 786 25.03 -32.15 10.64
C GLY A 786 26.33 -31.35 10.73
N GLY A 787 26.94 -31.28 11.92
CA GLY A 787 28.21 -30.58 12.10
C GLY A 787 29.28 -31.07 11.13
N GLN A 788 29.83 -30.14 10.35
CA GLN A 788 31.21 -30.24 9.85
C GLN A 788 32.12 -29.44 10.76
#